data_AF-A0A4Y9FCN7-F1
#
_entry.id   AF-A0A4Y9FCN7-F1
#
_cell.length_a   1.000
_cell.length_b   1.000
_cell.length_c   1.000
_cell.angle_alpha   90.00
_cell.angle_beta   90.00
_cell.angle_gamma   90.00
#
_symmetry.space_group_name_H-M   'P 1'
#
loop_
_entity.id
_entity.type
_entity.pdbx_description
1 polymer ?
#
loop_
_entity_poly.entity_id
_entity_poly.type
_entity_poly.pdbx_seq_one_letter_code
_entity_poly.pdbx_strand_id
1 'polypeptide(L)'
;MKLRLAFAVGVVAFLALLGGCANWSGQGPASGSVSLSVAIEKPRADAPTNSRQLVVKATATGGRIDRVEVEYQGPQSGKVSLSPQTGSWLGDLPGALPSGSYTLTAKAYSGSQVKDSVPVKFTLDVDPPTVQFLAPSLSVLGSGSVEVRVRATDALSGVLGVQLYAGTRLLGDMTPTSSGEYVFSLDASSLASGSVSLRAVAKDGAGNQGEATLAITVDKTPPKVTWLQPADGAVVSGTVLLRVEATDNVGVAKVEFFAGSTKIGEDNSAPYEISWNTAAYPDGPVTLKARAVDGAGNVSSEATLTVTVDQTVADKGAPVVRFVSPAGGVLLKGVATVEVEAEDTGTPATGVQQVQLYEGGTLLGTSTVGVGNRYVFTVDTAKLADGARELRAVAVDRAGNRGEARLTVTVDNTPPVVVWESPVEGQKIRRGAPNPFTLKVRVLDLNPDPSGIVYEVNGVPLAGDSWLISEDGRYTLTARVKDLAGNEAFASIRVDVDTEPPVVEWVAPSPGLAVSGRVNLRIKAEDTPGVRRAFVLVEVNGSALFAVDATSTDGIYWDATLDTSSLPNREVTLQAIAENENRLQSTAALEVKVNNPDLEKPIVEWLDPVDGQNVAGRVTLRVRALDNQSVREVRIYVGGTLWRTLAPPFDPPEWDTLGVADGPVVLKAIAIDDAGNRSDPAEIQVNVRNQGVPPALSILNPAEGEAVGVQFQVRASVTKQGTPFSWIPQNGNNLWARVYDYRGSLVQEVPLLVNGAQPANNADSVVEASFDLGNVPADLYRLVVEGFVEVNGTTFRLYQERLVSVEVSSNLPPALVIYSPRQGTVLAANTLHIVGDVTDDSGRVHAVEVRMIAGTCAAPGQENYLLRYEAAPYGLFHMEVPLDGHPDIRDGFYCLRVVAIDADNLTLRNIQEFDVRVNRMAPVPVANISVSTSSVPVKPGDSATWSVDFYGPATYVVLLRKDGQIVESYREQNSLVSVSRPFSEGDVGVWDVLVVFERGGVQGAAQGGSVAVIAPTGP
;
A
#
# COMPACT_ATOMS: atom_id res chain seq x y z
N MET A 1 102.84 -32.40 37.97
CA MET A 1 103.98 -32.43 38.92
C MET A 1 104.43 -33.88 39.10
N LYS A 2 105.68 -34.15 39.53
CA LYS A 2 106.18 -35.55 39.66
C LYS A 2 105.64 -36.23 40.93
N LEU A 3 105.12 -37.46 40.81
CA LEU A 3 105.36 -38.51 41.83
C LEU A 3 105.36 -39.92 41.20
N ARG A 4 105.01 -40.99 41.95
CA ARG A 4 105.76 -42.26 41.85
C ARG A 4 105.10 -43.47 42.55
N LEU A 5 105.49 -44.68 42.11
CA LEU A 5 105.30 -46.02 42.75
C LEU A 5 103.85 -46.58 42.83
N ALA A 6 103.58 -47.88 43.07
CA ALA A 6 104.21 -49.17 42.66
C ALA A 6 103.44 -50.42 43.24
N PHE A 7 103.77 -51.65 42.77
CA PHE A 7 103.32 -53.00 43.23
C PHE A 7 101.83 -53.38 42.98
N ALA A 8 101.37 -54.63 42.69
CA ALA A 8 101.87 -56.04 42.70
C ALA A 8 101.75 -56.79 44.06
N VAL A 9 101.68 -58.14 44.20
CA VAL A 9 102.06 -59.32 43.37
C VAL A 9 101.13 -60.56 43.66
N GLY A 10 100.88 -61.48 42.69
CA GLY A 10 100.38 -62.86 42.93
C GLY A 10 99.79 -63.57 41.67
N VAL A 11 100.17 -64.75 41.13
CA VAL A 11 101.10 -65.90 41.40
C VAL A 11 100.47 -67.20 41.94
N VAL A 12 100.58 -68.30 41.14
CA VAL A 12 100.76 -69.76 41.40
C VAL A 12 100.43 -70.48 40.07
N ALA A 13 101.36 -71.09 39.30
CA ALA A 13 102.11 -72.36 39.45
C ALA A 13 101.23 -73.63 39.32
N PHE A 14 101.56 -74.73 38.61
CA PHE A 14 102.81 -75.23 37.97
C PHE A 14 102.46 -75.99 36.63
N LEU A 15 103.23 -76.87 35.93
CA LEU A 15 104.45 -77.67 36.20
C LEU A 15 105.41 -77.84 34.98
N ALA A 16 105.56 -79.06 34.41
CA ALA A 16 106.62 -79.54 33.47
C ALA A 16 106.12 -80.82 32.69
N LEU A 17 106.85 -81.57 31.82
CA LEU A 17 108.31 -81.83 31.63
C LEU A 17 108.68 -82.35 30.20
N LEU A 18 110.00 -82.48 29.91
CA LEU A 18 110.77 -82.62 28.64
C LEU A 18 110.66 -83.88 27.72
N GLY A 19 111.04 -83.71 26.43
CA GLY A 19 111.95 -84.59 25.64
C GLY A 19 111.35 -85.59 24.61
N GLY A 20 111.99 -85.97 23.47
CA GLY A 20 113.19 -85.44 22.76
C GLY A 20 113.80 -86.39 21.68
N CYS A 21 114.44 -85.82 20.62
CA CYS A 21 115.39 -86.45 19.65
C CYS A 21 114.82 -87.53 18.64
N ALA A 22 115.42 -87.88 17.48
CA ALA A 22 116.65 -87.46 16.76
C ALA A 22 116.57 -87.61 15.20
N ASN A 23 117.49 -86.92 14.48
CA ASN A 23 118.10 -87.14 13.14
C ASN A 23 117.55 -88.18 12.12
N TRP A 24 117.51 -87.81 10.81
CA TRP A 24 118.52 -88.33 9.84
C TRP A 24 118.70 -87.50 8.55
N SER A 25 119.60 -87.95 7.66
CA SER A 25 120.11 -87.26 6.45
C SER A 25 119.26 -87.42 5.19
N GLY A 26 119.43 -86.51 4.21
CA GLY A 26 118.64 -86.49 2.97
C GLY A 26 119.31 -87.07 1.72
N GLN A 27 118.48 -87.26 0.69
CA GLN A 27 118.79 -87.34 -0.74
C GLN A 27 117.64 -86.69 -1.52
N GLY A 28 117.84 -86.43 -2.81
CA GLY A 28 116.78 -86.10 -3.77
C GLY A 28 117.12 -86.66 -5.16
N PRO A 29 116.34 -86.33 -6.21
CA PRO A 29 115.10 -85.56 -6.22
C PRO A 29 113.88 -86.36 -6.73
N ALA A 30 112.68 -85.88 -6.43
CA ALA A 30 111.43 -86.30 -7.10
C ALA A 30 110.48 -85.11 -7.24
N SER A 31 109.59 -85.13 -8.24
CA SER A 31 108.67 -84.03 -8.56
C SER A 31 107.60 -83.83 -7.49
N GLY A 32 107.75 -82.80 -6.65
CA GLY A 32 106.76 -82.41 -5.64
C GLY A 32 105.73 -81.40 -6.16
N SER A 33 104.46 -81.58 -5.80
CA SER A 33 103.42 -80.59 -6.04
C SER A 33 103.55 -79.39 -5.09
N VAL A 34 103.39 -78.17 -5.62
CA VAL A 34 103.37 -76.95 -4.81
C VAL A 34 102.05 -76.89 -4.03
N SER A 35 102.12 -76.60 -2.73
CA SER A 35 100.95 -76.34 -1.88
C SER A 35 100.98 -74.91 -1.33
N LEU A 36 99.80 -74.32 -1.13
CA LEU A 36 99.61 -72.90 -0.81
C LEU A 36 98.67 -72.72 0.39
N SER A 37 98.97 -71.73 1.24
CA SER A 37 98.05 -71.21 2.24
C SER A 37 98.01 -69.68 2.20
N VAL A 38 96.83 -69.10 2.45
CA VAL A 38 96.62 -67.65 2.50
C VAL A 38 95.53 -67.29 3.51
N ALA A 39 95.76 -66.23 4.30
CA ALA A 39 94.84 -65.73 5.33
C ALA A 39 95.00 -64.20 5.52
N ILE A 40 93.89 -63.52 5.79
CA ILE A 40 93.85 -62.07 6.03
C ILE A 40 94.00 -61.81 7.54
N GLU A 41 94.90 -60.90 7.93
CA GLU A 41 95.15 -60.51 9.33
C GLU A 41 94.60 -59.11 9.67
N LYS A 42 94.50 -58.23 8.67
CA LYS A 42 93.80 -56.94 8.76
C LYS A 42 92.99 -56.67 7.49
N PRO A 43 91.79 -56.08 7.61
CA PRO A 43 91.01 -55.87 8.84
C PRO A 43 90.66 -57.19 9.56
N ARG A 44 90.28 -57.09 10.83
CA ARG A 44 89.77 -58.25 11.59
C ARG A 44 88.32 -58.52 11.22
N ALA A 45 87.92 -59.79 11.32
CA ALA A 45 86.53 -60.19 11.11
C ALA A 45 85.57 -59.43 12.05
N ASP A 46 84.46 -58.96 11.49
CA ASP A 46 83.32 -58.30 12.13
C ASP A 46 83.66 -57.06 13.00
N ALA A 47 84.85 -56.49 12.82
CA ALA A 47 85.27 -55.25 13.48
C ALA A 47 84.93 -54.01 12.61
N PRO A 48 84.40 -52.91 13.20
CA PRO A 48 84.41 -51.60 12.56
C PRO A 48 85.84 -51.02 12.55
N THR A 49 86.17 -50.25 11.52
CA THR A 49 87.48 -49.60 11.38
C THR A 49 87.44 -48.46 10.36
N ASN A 50 88.06 -47.33 10.69
CA ASN A 50 88.33 -46.25 9.73
C ASN A 50 89.64 -46.45 8.93
N SER A 51 90.48 -47.39 9.36
CA SER A 51 91.71 -47.77 8.67
C SER A 51 91.41 -48.66 7.45
N ARG A 52 92.00 -48.30 6.31
CA ARG A 52 91.93 -49.03 5.02
C ARG A 52 93.03 -50.09 4.86
N GLN A 53 93.89 -50.30 5.86
CA GLN A 53 95.08 -51.15 5.76
C GLN A 53 94.75 -52.64 5.62
N LEU A 54 95.29 -53.24 4.57
CA LEU A 54 95.26 -54.68 4.31
C LEU A 54 96.57 -55.34 4.78
N VAL A 55 96.45 -56.44 5.50
CA VAL A 55 97.58 -57.32 5.87
C VAL A 55 97.17 -58.75 5.57
N VAL A 56 97.95 -59.45 4.75
CA VAL A 56 97.69 -60.85 4.37
C VAL A 56 98.94 -61.69 4.56
N LYS A 57 98.82 -62.87 5.17
CA LYS A 57 99.88 -63.87 5.17
C LYS A 57 99.60 -64.90 4.09
N ALA A 58 100.61 -65.15 3.25
CA ALA A 58 100.57 -66.17 2.21
C ALA A 58 101.91 -66.92 2.18
N THR A 59 101.87 -68.24 2.09
CA THR A 59 103.06 -69.10 2.06
C THR A 59 102.88 -70.24 1.05
N ALA A 60 103.99 -70.64 0.43
CA ALA A 60 104.07 -71.80 -0.45
C ALA A 60 105.04 -72.84 0.12
N THR A 61 104.73 -74.12 -0.04
CA THR A 61 105.67 -75.23 0.20
C THR A 61 105.98 -75.90 -1.13
N GLY A 62 107.27 -76.10 -1.42
CA GLY A 62 107.75 -76.55 -2.74
C GLY A 62 107.84 -75.44 -3.80
N GLY A 63 107.55 -74.18 -3.44
CA GLY A 63 107.59 -73.03 -4.36
C GLY A 63 107.68 -71.70 -3.61
N ARG A 64 107.39 -70.59 -4.30
CA ARG A 64 107.29 -69.23 -3.71
C ARG A 64 105.96 -68.58 -4.10
N ILE A 65 105.50 -67.60 -3.34
CA ILE A 65 104.35 -66.77 -3.77
C ILE A 65 104.88 -65.70 -4.73
N ASP A 66 104.35 -65.66 -5.96
CA ASP A 66 104.71 -64.69 -6.99
C ASP A 66 103.83 -63.42 -6.91
N ARG A 67 102.57 -63.55 -6.49
CA ARG A 67 101.62 -62.44 -6.30
C ARG A 67 100.58 -62.77 -5.22
N VAL A 68 100.10 -61.75 -4.52
CA VAL A 68 98.84 -61.78 -3.75
C VAL A 68 97.93 -60.65 -4.22
N GLU A 69 96.66 -60.96 -4.48
CA GLU A 69 95.60 -59.99 -4.76
C GLU A 69 94.47 -60.16 -3.74
N VAL A 70 93.91 -59.07 -3.24
CA VAL A 70 92.69 -59.08 -2.42
C VAL A 70 91.52 -58.62 -3.27
N GLU A 71 90.54 -59.50 -3.48
CA GLU A 71 89.24 -59.12 -4.00
C GLU A 71 88.40 -58.56 -2.85
N TYR A 72 87.83 -57.37 -3.01
CA TYR A 72 86.90 -56.77 -2.06
C TYR A 72 85.50 -56.69 -2.69
N GLN A 73 84.48 -56.99 -1.90
CA GLN A 73 83.08 -57.01 -2.32
C GLN A 73 82.19 -56.35 -1.25
N GLY A 74 81.30 -55.46 -1.67
CA GLY A 74 80.50 -54.61 -0.78
C GLY A 74 79.81 -53.49 -1.56
N PRO A 75 79.54 -52.32 -0.94
CA PRO A 75 78.99 -51.13 -1.63
C PRO A 75 79.74 -50.73 -2.90
N GLN A 76 81.04 -51.01 -2.95
CA GLN A 76 81.84 -51.09 -4.17
C GLN A 76 82.61 -52.42 -4.18
N SER A 77 82.99 -52.90 -5.36
CA SER A 77 83.70 -54.17 -5.51
C SER A 77 84.87 -54.04 -6.49
N GLY A 78 85.96 -54.74 -6.24
CA GLY A 78 87.18 -54.64 -7.05
C GLY A 78 88.32 -55.50 -6.52
N LYS A 79 89.56 -55.21 -6.94
CA LYS A 79 90.77 -55.95 -6.54
C LYS A 79 91.90 -55.00 -6.18
N VAL A 80 92.78 -55.42 -5.26
CA VAL A 80 94.03 -54.73 -4.91
C VAL A 80 95.18 -55.73 -4.93
N SER A 81 96.20 -55.48 -5.75
CA SER A 81 97.47 -56.21 -5.71
C SER A 81 98.28 -55.76 -4.50
N LEU A 82 98.70 -56.70 -3.65
CA LEU A 82 99.51 -56.40 -2.47
C LEU A 82 101.01 -56.42 -2.80
N SER A 83 101.78 -55.66 -2.04
CA SER A 83 103.25 -55.68 -2.08
C SER A 83 103.82 -56.68 -1.06
N PRO A 84 104.83 -57.49 -1.41
CA PRO A 84 105.44 -58.44 -0.48
C PRO A 84 106.25 -57.74 0.61
N GLN A 85 106.25 -58.34 1.80
CA GLN A 85 107.03 -57.95 2.97
C GLN A 85 107.54 -59.21 3.70
N THR A 86 108.39 -59.04 4.71
CA THR A 86 109.01 -60.16 5.43
C THR A 86 107.96 -60.97 6.22
N GLY A 87 107.44 -62.04 5.61
CA GLY A 87 106.45 -62.94 6.20
C GLY A 87 104.98 -62.51 6.03
N SER A 88 104.70 -61.47 5.25
CA SER A 88 103.34 -60.96 4.97
C SER A 88 103.29 -60.17 3.66
N TRP A 89 102.10 -59.75 3.24
CA TRP A 89 101.83 -58.91 2.09
C TRP A 89 100.96 -57.73 2.55
N LEU A 90 101.31 -56.52 2.11
CA LEU A 90 100.69 -55.26 2.55
C LEU A 90 100.08 -54.49 1.38
N GLY A 91 99.06 -53.70 1.70
CA GLY A 91 98.47 -52.70 0.82
C GLY A 91 97.34 -51.95 1.54
N ASP A 92 96.60 -51.14 0.82
CA ASP A 92 95.44 -50.43 1.34
C ASP A 92 94.25 -50.59 0.38
N LEU A 93 93.04 -50.61 0.94
CA LEU A 93 91.82 -50.45 0.15
C LEU A 93 91.75 -49.02 -0.43
N PRO A 94 91.10 -48.82 -1.60
CA PRO A 94 91.03 -47.50 -2.23
C PRO A 94 90.52 -46.40 -1.31
N GLY A 95 91.19 -45.24 -1.34
CA GLY A 95 90.82 -44.08 -0.52
C GLY A 95 89.37 -43.60 -0.74
N ALA A 96 88.83 -43.81 -1.93
CA ALA A 96 87.47 -43.43 -2.32
C ALA A 96 86.39 -44.50 -2.03
N LEU A 97 86.71 -45.60 -1.33
CA LEU A 97 85.65 -46.52 -0.85
C LEU A 97 84.74 -45.78 0.17
N PRO A 98 83.42 -45.80 -0.03
CA PRO A 98 82.45 -45.30 0.96
C PRO A 98 82.39 -46.21 2.19
N SER A 99 81.79 -45.71 3.28
CA SER A 99 81.52 -46.50 4.47
C SER A 99 80.47 -47.61 4.19
N GLY A 100 80.59 -48.72 4.92
CA GLY A 100 79.70 -49.87 4.82
C GLY A 100 80.40 -51.21 5.11
N SER A 101 79.66 -52.31 5.01
CA SER A 101 80.22 -53.64 5.23
C SER A 101 80.84 -54.23 3.97
N TYR A 102 82.08 -54.71 4.08
CA TYR A 102 82.87 -55.29 3.00
C TYR A 102 83.30 -56.71 3.35
N THR A 103 83.33 -57.58 2.35
CA THR A 103 83.92 -58.93 2.40
C THR A 103 85.19 -58.96 1.56
N LEU A 104 86.26 -59.51 2.12
CA LEU A 104 87.59 -59.59 1.51
C LEU A 104 87.99 -61.05 1.27
N THR A 105 88.44 -61.38 0.06
CA THR A 105 88.98 -62.69 -0.28
C THR A 105 90.37 -62.52 -0.89
N ALA A 106 91.41 -63.02 -0.21
CA ALA A 106 92.78 -62.95 -0.67
C ALA A 106 93.14 -64.17 -1.53
N LYS A 107 93.76 -63.93 -2.69
CA LYS A 107 94.18 -64.95 -3.66
C LYS A 107 95.69 -64.91 -3.81
N ALA A 108 96.33 -66.03 -3.51
CA ALA A 108 97.78 -66.18 -3.60
C ALA A 108 98.16 -67.06 -4.79
N TYR A 109 99.15 -66.61 -5.56
CA TYR A 109 99.59 -67.19 -6.82
C TYR A 109 101.01 -67.75 -6.73
N SER A 110 101.25 -68.93 -7.29
CA SER A 110 102.57 -69.55 -7.41
C SER A 110 102.66 -70.30 -8.74
N GLY A 111 103.37 -69.74 -9.71
CA GLY A 111 103.27 -70.19 -11.11
C GLY A 111 101.83 -70.23 -11.60
N SER A 112 101.34 -71.41 -11.97
CA SER A 112 99.94 -71.66 -12.37
C SER A 112 99.00 -72.08 -11.23
N GLN A 113 99.51 -72.29 -10.02
CA GLN A 113 98.69 -72.63 -8.85
C GLN A 113 98.12 -71.37 -8.20
N VAL A 114 96.85 -71.43 -7.80
CA VAL A 114 96.13 -70.34 -7.14
C VAL A 114 95.40 -70.89 -5.92
N LYS A 115 95.42 -70.15 -4.81
CA LYS A 115 94.64 -70.47 -3.61
C LYS A 115 93.95 -69.24 -3.05
N ASP A 116 92.65 -69.39 -2.80
CA ASP A 116 91.80 -68.39 -2.15
C ASP A 116 91.80 -68.60 -0.62
N SER A 117 91.70 -67.50 0.13
CA SER A 117 91.52 -67.49 1.59
C SER A 117 90.08 -67.81 1.99
N VAL A 118 89.86 -68.05 3.28
CA VAL A 118 88.52 -67.85 3.85
C VAL A 118 88.17 -66.35 3.68
N PRO A 119 86.94 -66.00 3.26
CA PRO A 119 86.52 -64.59 3.18
C PRO A 119 86.44 -63.95 4.57
N VAL A 120 86.90 -62.71 4.71
CA VAL A 120 86.81 -61.91 5.94
C VAL A 120 85.83 -60.76 5.73
N LYS A 121 84.72 -60.77 6.47
CA LYS A 121 83.77 -59.65 6.52
C LYS A 121 84.18 -58.66 7.59
N PHE A 122 84.04 -57.36 7.33
CA PHE A 122 84.26 -56.28 8.29
C PHE A 122 83.37 -55.07 7.96
N THR A 123 83.45 -53.99 8.74
CA THR A 123 82.83 -52.70 8.40
C THR A 123 83.92 -51.65 8.23
N LEU A 124 84.02 -51.06 7.03
CA LEU A 124 84.76 -49.83 6.81
C LEU A 124 83.84 -48.69 7.22
N ASP A 125 84.27 -47.84 8.13
CA ASP A 125 83.46 -46.72 8.59
C ASP A 125 84.34 -45.50 8.82
N VAL A 126 84.12 -44.47 8.00
CA VAL A 126 84.99 -43.29 7.88
C VAL A 126 84.22 -41.98 8.01
N ASP A 127 82.92 -42.06 8.29
CA ASP A 127 82.07 -40.91 8.55
C ASP A 127 82.12 -40.58 10.06
N PRO A 128 82.26 -39.30 10.46
CA PRO A 128 82.32 -38.93 11.87
C PRO A 128 80.93 -38.92 12.52
N PRO A 129 80.82 -39.24 13.83
CA PRO A 129 79.56 -39.18 14.55
C PRO A 129 78.98 -37.76 14.54
N THR A 130 77.70 -37.64 14.22
CA THR A 130 76.95 -36.38 14.28
C THR A 130 76.74 -35.97 15.74
N VAL A 131 76.83 -34.67 16.05
CA VAL A 131 76.70 -34.12 17.42
C VAL A 131 75.86 -32.84 17.41
N GLN A 132 74.98 -32.66 18.41
CA GLN A 132 74.11 -31.49 18.53
C GLN A 132 73.80 -31.19 20.01
N PHE A 133 73.77 -29.91 20.40
CA PHE A 133 73.19 -29.47 21.68
C PHE A 133 71.66 -29.37 21.60
N LEU A 134 70.96 -29.88 22.62
CA LEU A 134 69.50 -29.81 22.75
C LEU A 134 69.04 -28.90 23.90
N ALA A 135 69.89 -28.68 24.91
CA ALA A 135 69.64 -27.79 26.05
C ALA A 135 70.98 -27.34 26.68
N PRO A 136 71.04 -26.19 27.37
CA PRO A 136 69.96 -25.21 27.58
C PRO A 136 69.59 -24.42 26.32
N SER A 137 68.38 -23.88 26.27
CA SER A 137 67.91 -22.92 25.26
C SER A 137 68.17 -21.46 25.63
N LEU A 138 68.60 -21.20 26.88
CA LEU A 138 68.92 -19.87 27.39
C LEU A 138 70.35 -19.46 26.99
N SER A 139 70.50 -18.23 26.50
CA SER A 139 71.79 -17.62 26.18
C SER A 139 72.48 -16.94 27.37
N VAL A 140 71.75 -16.74 28.48
CA VAL A 140 72.24 -16.17 29.75
C VAL A 140 71.86 -17.11 30.89
N LEU A 141 72.78 -17.33 31.83
CA LEU A 141 72.62 -18.23 32.98
C LEU A 141 73.08 -17.52 34.28
N GLY A 142 72.24 -17.55 35.31
CA GLY A 142 72.62 -17.14 36.67
C GLY A 142 73.49 -18.16 37.40
N SER A 143 73.75 -17.93 38.69
CA SER A 143 74.46 -18.90 39.54
C SER A 143 73.58 -20.09 39.94
N GLY A 144 73.76 -21.23 39.27
CA GLY A 144 73.04 -22.47 39.61
C GLY A 144 73.50 -23.69 38.82
N SER A 145 72.87 -24.83 39.08
CA SER A 145 73.05 -26.06 38.28
C SER A 145 72.11 -26.04 37.08
N VAL A 146 72.65 -26.32 35.89
CA VAL A 146 71.95 -26.26 34.61
C VAL A 146 72.12 -27.60 33.90
N GLU A 147 71.04 -28.14 33.33
CA GLU A 147 71.09 -29.39 32.58
C GLU A 147 71.50 -29.13 31.13
N VAL A 148 72.63 -29.72 30.71
CA VAL A 148 73.15 -29.64 29.35
C VAL A 148 72.85 -30.95 28.64
N ARG A 149 72.00 -30.91 27.61
CA ARG A 149 71.65 -32.08 26.80
C ARG A 149 72.39 -32.05 25.47
N VAL A 150 73.00 -33.17 25.12
CA VAL A 150 73.69 -33.38 23.84
C VAL A 150 73.10 -34.64 23.19
N ARG A 151 72.79 -34.58 21.90
CA ARG A 151 72.56 -35.77 21.08
C ARG A 151 73.82 -36.07 20.28
N ALA A 152 74.22 -37.33 20.23
CA ALA A 152 75.26 -37.81 19.34
C ALA A 152 74.85 -39.15 18.71
N THR A 153 74.99 -39.24 17.39
CA THR A 153 74.54 -40.39 16.59
C THR A 153 75.54 -40.74 15.48
N ASP A 154 75.79 -42.04 15.35
CA ASP A 154 76.49 -42.64 14.20
C ASP A 154 75.64 -43.79 13.63
N ALA A 155 75.83 -44.10 12.36
CA ALA A 155 75.03 -45.04 11.58
C ALA A 155 75.66 -46.43 11.35
N LEU A 156 76.96 -46.64 11.63
CA LEU A 156 77.69 -47.85 11.20
C LEU A 156 78.55 -48.51 12.29
N SER A 157 79.26 -47.76 13.11
CA SER A 157 80.06 -48.28 14.23
C SER A 157 79.51 -47.89 15.61
N GLY A 158 78.60 -46.91 15.66
CA GLY A 158 77.92 -46.43 16.86
C GLY A 158 78.80 -45.51 17.72
N VAL A 159 78.17 -44.62 18.48
CA VAL A 159 78.90 -43.71 19.38
C VAL A 159 79.49 -44.50 20.55
N LEU A 160 80.81 -44.37 20.76
CA LEU A 160 81.61 -45.00 21.82
C LEU A 160 81.67 -44.14 23.10
N GLY A 161 81.38 -42.84 23.00
CA GLY A 161 81.22 -41.94 24.15
C GLY A 161 81.14 -40.47 23.75
N VAL A 162 80.70 -39.63 24.68
CA VAL A 162 80.61 -38.16 24.52
C VAL A 162 81.24 -37.43 25.69
N GLN A 163 82.12 -36.48 25.39
CA GLN A 163 82.80 -35.62 26.36
C GLN A 163 82.33 -34.17 26.20
N LEU A 164 81.93 -33.54 27.31
CA LEU A 164 81.55 -32.14 27.37
C LEU A 164 82.67 -31.29 27.99
N TYR A 165 83.00 -30.18 27.36
CA TYR A 165 84.04 -29.23 27.76
C TYR A 165 83.48 -27.80 27.89
N ALA A 166 84.11 -26.97 28.73
CA ALA A 166 84.07 -25.51 28.64
C ALA A 166 85.48 -25.02 28.28
N GLY A 167 85.65 -24.50 27.07
CA GLY A 167 86.99 -24.26 26.51
C GLY A 167 87.83 -25.53 26.52
N THR A 168 88.91 -25.56 27.30
CA THR A 168 89.80 -26.73 27.48
C THR A 168 89.50 -27.56 28.73
N ARG A 169 88.60 -27.11 29.63
CA ARG A 169 88.23 -27.84 30.85
C ARG A 169 87.18 -28.91 30.53
N LEU A 170 87.48 -30.17 30.78
CA LEU A 170 86.48 -31.25 30.79
C LEU A 170 85.47 -30.98 31.93
N LEU A 171 84.19 -31.05 31.59
CA LEU A 171 83.05 -30.92 32.51
C LEU A 171 82.44 -32.29 32.84
N GLY A 172 82.39 -33.19 31.86
CA GLY A 172 81.92 -34.56 32.04
C GLY A 172 82.25 -35.46 30.86
N ASP A 173 82.23 -36.76 31.08
CA ASP A 173 82.48 -37.83 30.11
C ASP A 173 81.39 -38.89 30.30
N MET A 174 80.77 -39.34 29.22
CA MET A 174 79.67 -40.31 29.24
C MET A 174 79.89 -41.45 28.25
N THR A 175 79.77 -42.68 28.77
CA THR A 175 79.67 -43.92 28.00
C THR A 175 78.39 -43.97 27.14
N PRO A 176 78.30 -44.85 26.12
CA PRO A 176 77.20 -44.87 25.17
C PRO A 176 75.82 -45.02 25.81
N THR A 177 74.82 -44.31 25.26
CA THR A 177 73.42 -44.43 25.66
C THR A 177 72.59 -45.04 24.53
N SER A 178 71.58 -45.84 24.87
CA SER A 178 70.69 -46.51 23.89
C SER A 178 69.75 -45.55 23.16
N SER A 179 69.68 -44.29 23.58
CA SER A 179 68.91 -43.20 22.94
C SER A 179 69.75 -42.31 22.01
N GLY A 180 71.08 -42.39 22.08
CA GLY A 180 71.97 -41.38 21.48
C GLY A 180 71.91 -40.01 22.18
N GLU A 181 71.28 -39.90 23.34
CA GLU A 181 71.22 -38.66 24.14
C GLU A 181 72.03 -38.77 25.43
N TYR A 182 72.69 -37.67 25.78
CA TYR A 182 73.68 -37.53 26.83
C TYR A 182 73.32 -36.30 27.66
N VAL A 183 73.29 -36.44 28.99
CA VAL A 183 72.74 -35.44 29.91
C VAL A 183 73.79 -35.13 30.98
N PHE A 184 74.32 -33.93 30.94
CA PHE A 184 75.36 -33.45 31.85
C PHE A 184 74.77 -32.42 32.82
N SER A 185 75.13 -32.50 34.10
CA SER A 185 74.82 -31.46 35.08
C SER A 185 75.98 -30.45 35.13
N LEU A 186 75.73 -29.22 34.72
CA LEU A 186 76.69 -28.12 34.70
C LEU A 186 76.42 -27.16 35.86
N ASP A 187 77.34 -27.09 36.82
CA ASP A 187 77.35 -26.00 37.80
C ASP A 187 77.91 -24.72 37.18
N ALA A 188 77.02 -23.79 36.80
CA ALA A 188 77.38 -22.49 36.26
C ALA A 188 78.02 -21.56 37.31
N SER A 189 77.88 -21.83 38.61
CA SER A 189 78.61 -21.07 39.64
C SER A 189 80.12 -21.30 39.54
N SER A 190 80.54 -22.50 39.07
CA SER A 190 81.94 -22.87 38.84
C SER A 190 82.58 -22.29 37.57
N LEU A 191 81.80 -21.63 36.70
CA LEU A 191 82.26 -20.91 35.52
C LEU A 191 82.60 -19.45 35.85
N ALA A 192 83.46 -18.82 35.05
CA ALA A 192 83.66 -17.38 35.10
C ALA A 192 82.46 -16.64 34.51
N SER A 193 82.15 -15.44 35.02
CA SER A 193 81.13 -14.57 34.42
C SER A 193 81.59 -14.02 33.05
N GLY A 194 80.63 -13.69 32.19
CA GLY A 194 80.86 -13.35 30.79
C GLY A 194 80.62 -14.52 29.84
N SER A 195 81.13 -14.43 28.62
CA SER A 195 80.89 -15.45 27.58
C SER A 195 81.72 -16.72 27.79
N VAL A 196 81.06 -17.87 27.74
CA VAL A 196 81.66 -19.22 27.82
C VAL A 196 81.18 -20.05 26.63
N SER A 197 82.11 -20.74 25.97
CA SER A 197 81.79 -21.70 24.91
C SER A 197 81.86 -23.13 25.45
N LEU A 198 80.73 -23.82 25.43
CA LEU A 198 80.63 -25.25 25.65
C LEU A 198 80.98 -25.99 24.35
N ARG A 199 81.72 -27.09 24.45
CA ARG A 199 82.09 -27.96 23.31
C ARG A 199 81.81 -29.42 23.67
N ALA A 200 80.95 -30.07 22.90
CA ALA A 200 80.69 -31.50 23.01
C ALA A 200 81.44 -32.25 21.91
N VAL A 201 82.14 -33.33 22.27
CA VAL A 201 82.91 -34.16 21.34
C VAL A 201 82.42 -35.59 21.47
N ALA A 202 81.98 -36.18 20.37
CA ALA A 202 81.63 -37.60 20.27
C ALA A 202 82.74 -38.36 19.56
N LYS A 203 82.95 -39.61 19.96
CA LYS A 203 83.80 -40.58 19.25
C LYS A 203 82.98 -41.83 18.92
N ASP A 204 83.21 -42.44 17.77
CA ASP A 204 82.55 -43.69 17.37
C ASP A 204 83.38 -44.97 17.67
N GLY A 205 82.83 -46.13 17.30
CA GLY A 205 83.47 -47.43 17.42
C GLY A 205 84.57 -47.72 16.38
N ALA A 206 84.57 -47.04 15.23
CA ALA A 206 85.56 -47.18 14.16
C ALA A 206 86.84 -46.36 14.41
N GLY A 207 86.74 -45.30 15.21
CA GLY A 207 87.81 -44.40 15.61
C GLY A 207 87.61 -42.91 15.24
N ASN A 208 86.54 -42.54 14.53
CA ASN A 208 86.32 -41.15 14.07
C ASN A 208 85.76 -40.28 15.20
N GLN A 209 85.81 -38.95 14.99
CA GLN A 209 85.34 -37.96 15.97
C GLN A 209 84.53 -36.86 15.27
N GLY A 210 83.48 -36.41 15.94
CA GLY A 210 82.67 -35.25 15.57
C GLY A 210 82.41 -34.36 16.78
N GLU A 211 82.07 -33.11 16.56
CA GLU A 211 81.88 -32.13 17.64
C GLU A 211 80.82 -31.07 17.34
N ALA A 212 80.31 -30.46 18.40
CA ALA A 212 79.43 -29.30 18.36
C ALA A 212 79.84 -28.28 19.43
N THR A 213 79.44 -27.03 19.26
CA THR A 213 79.66 -25.95 20.23
C THR A 213 78.37 -25.19 20.55
N LEU A 214 78.30 -24.61 21.75
CA LEU A 214 77.19 -23.78 22.23
C LEU A 214 77.76 -22.61 23.05
N ALA A 215 77.46 -21.38 22.64
CA ALA A 215 77.84 -20.19 23.39
C ALA A 215 76.76 -19.84 24.43
N ILE A 216 77.20 -19.58 25.65
CA ILE A 216 76.39 -19.12 26.78
C ILE A 216 77.05 -17.89 27.42
N THR A 217 76.27 -17.10 28.14
CA THR A 217 76.76 -16.03 29.01
C THR A 217 76.44 -16.40 30.45
N VAL A 218 77.41 -16.27 31.35
CA VAL A 218 77.17 -16.45 32.79
C VAL A 218 77.16 -15.09 33.44
N ASP A 219 76.11 -14.76 34.19
CA ASP A 219 76.04 -13.53 34.99
C ASP A 219 75.72 -13.81 36.45
N LYS A 220 76.28 -12.95 37.32
CA LYS A 220 76.22 -13.01 38.78
C LYS A 220 76.11 -11.61 39.38
N THR A 221 75.80 -10.61 38.55
CA THR A 221 75.70 -9.19 38.91
C THR A 221 74.23 -8.87 39.16
N PRO A 222 73.83 -8.40 40.35
CA PRO A 222 72.43 -8.01 40.58
C PRO A 222 72.12 -6.60 40.04
N PRO A 223 70.89 -6.35 39.58
CA PRO A 223 70.44 -5.01 39.20
C PRO A 223 70.61 -3.96 40.30
N LYS A 224 70.64 -2.70 39.88
CA LYS A 224 70.50 -1.52 40.74
C LYS A 224 69.13 -0.85 40.53
N VAL A 225 68.51 -0.39 41.62
CA VAL A 225 67.25 0.37 41.61
C VAL A 225 67.44 1.73 42.32
N THR A 226 66.82 2.78 41.78
CA THR A 226 66.82 4.15 42.34
C THR A 226 65.40 4.74 42.27
N TRP A 227 64.89 5.30 43.37
CA TRP A 227 63.56 5.94 43.37
C TRP A 227 63.55 7.28 42.64
N LEU A 228 62.47 7.54 41.88
CA LEU A 228 62.22 8.81 41.19
C LEU A 228 60.98 9.53 41.73
N GLN A 229 59.89 8.80 41.98
CA GLN A 229 58.65 9.32 42.59
C GLN A 229 57.99 8.26 43.49
N PRO A 230 57.36 8.65 44.61
CA PRO A 230 57.35 9.99 45.22
C PRO A 230 58.74 10.36 45.78
N ALA A 231 58.88 11.59 46.30
CA ALA A 231 60.08 11.97 47.05
C ALA A 231 60.09 11.32 48.45
N ASP A 232 61.28 11.05 48.99
CA ASP A 232 61.42 10.61 50.39
C ASP A 232 60.92 11.70 51.35
N GLY A 233 60.17 11.30 52.37
CA GLY A 233 59.48 12.18 53.31
C GLY A 233 58.18 12.82 52.80
N ALA A 234 57.72 12.52 51.57
CA ALA A 234 56.49 13.13 51.03
C ALA A 234 55.23 12.74 51.84
N VAL A 235 54.30 13.70 52.01
CA VAL A 235 52.94 13.43 52.47
C VAL A 235 52.08 13.08 51.26
N VAL A 236 51.28 12.01 51.36
CA VAL A 236 50.54 11.44 50.23
C VAL A 236 49.13 10.97 50.62
N SER A 237 48.22 11.04 49.66
CA SER A 237 46.82 10.63 49.81
C SER A 237 46.24 10.20 48.44
N GLY A 238 45.05 9.61 48.41
CA GLY A 238 44.40 9.17 47.17
C GLY A 238 45.23 8.14 46.39
N THR A 239 45.38 8.35 45.07
CA THR A 239 46.21 7.51 44.20
C THR A 239 47.54 8.18 43.87
N VAL A 240 48.65 7.49 44.16
CA VAL A 240 50.01 7.99 44.07
C VAL A 240 50.76 7.25 42.95
N LEU A 241 51.45 7.98 42.07
CA LEU A 241 52.36 7.36 41.10
C LEU A 241 53.67 6.98 41.77
N LEU A 242 54.02 5.69 41.70
CA LEU A 242 55.33 5.16 42.09
C LEU A 242 56.16 4.97 40.83
N ARG A 243 57.37 5.51 40.79
CA ARG A 243 58.29 5.39 39.64
C ARG A 243 59.72 5.20 40.10
N VAL A 244 60.44 4.26 39.48
CA VAL A 244 61.87 4.02 39.73
C VAL A 244 62.66 3.92 38.43
N GLU A 245 63.97 4.17 38.53
CA GLU A 245 64.95 3.77 37.53
C GLU A 245 65.58 2.45 37.96
N ALA A 246 65.68 1.47 37.05
CA ALA A 246 66.35 0.20 37.30
C ALA A 246 67.29 -0.16 36.14
N THR A 247 68.52 -0.56 36.46
CA THR A 247 69.60 -0.77 35.49
C THR A 247 70.40 -2.02 35.82
N ASP A 248 70.80 -2.75 34.78
CA ASP A 248 71.58 -3.98 34.87
C ASP A 248 72.42 -4.20 33.59
N ASN A 249 73.48 -5.03 33.64
CA ASN A 249 74.37 -5.27 32.50
C ASN A 249 73.95 -6.40 31.53
N VAL A 250 73.01 -7.29 31.90
CA VAL A 250 72.26 -8.13 30.94
C VAL A 250 70.82 -7.67 30.74
N GLY A 251 70.36 -6.74 31.58
CA GLY A 251 69.09 -6.04 31.45
C GLY A 251 68.07 -6.49 32.48
N VAL A 252 67.28 -5.54 32.97
CA VAL A 252 66.22 -5.78 33.96
C VAL A 252 65.01 -6.42 33.30
N ALA A 253 64.63 -7.60 33.77
CA ALA A 253 63.45 -8.33 33.34
C ALA A 253 62.17 -7.81 34.00
N LYS A 254 62.23 -7.38 35.27
CA LYS A 254 61.12 -6.72 35.98
C LYS A 254 61.54 -5.94 37.23
N VAL A 255 60.63 -5.08 37.71
CA VAL A 255 60.68 -4.40 39.00
C VAL A 255 59.43 -4.74 39.81
N GLU A 256 59.60 -5.14 41.08
CA GLU A 256 58.51 -5.41 42.03
C GLU A 256 58.40 -4.26 43.06
N PHE A 257 57.18 -3.75 43.29
CA PHE A 257 56.89 -2.64 44.19
C PHE A 257 56.10 -3.08 45.44
N PHE A 258 56.42 -2.52 46.61
CA PHE A 258 55.82 -2.87 47.90
C PHE A 258 55.54 -1.64 48.78
N ALA A 259 54.53 -1.74 49.65
CA ALA A 259 54.31 -0.87 50.80
C ALA A 259 54.42 -1.72 52.07
N GLY A 260 55.45 -1.47 52.89
CA GLY A 260 55.80 -2.30 54.04
C GLY A 260 56.17 -3.73 53.62
N SER A 261 55.25 -4.67 53.85
CA SER A 261 55.33 -6.08 53.42
C SER A 261 54.34 -6.43 52.29
N THR A 262 53.41 -5.53 51.95
CA THR A 262 52.38 -5.76 50.93
C THR A 262 52.92 -5.45 49.55
N LYS A 263 52.82 -6.40 48.61
CA LYS A 263 53.14 -6.14 47.19
C LYS A 263 52.04 -5.29 46.57
N ILE A 264 52.42 -4.18 45.95
CA ILE A 264 51.54 -3.28 45.20
C ILE A 264 51.36 -3.81 43.78
N GLY A 265 52.46 -4.27 43.17
CA GLY A 265 52.46 -4.91 41.86
C GLY A 265 53.87 -5.09 41.31
N GLU A 266 53.98 -5.23 40.00
CA GLU A 266 55.25 -5.29 39.28
C GLU A 266 55.11 -4.70 37.87
N ASP A 267 56.22 -4.21 37.32
CA ASP A 267 56.34 -3.73 35.94
C ASP A 267 57.52 -4.44 35.25
N ASN A 268 57.31 -4.83 34.00
CA ASN A 268 58.23 -5.62 33.18
C ASN A 268 58.92 -4.77 32.08
N SER A 269 58.68 -3.45 32.05
CA SER A 269 59.21 -2.54 31.03
C SER A 269 59.59 -1.17 31.58
N ALA A 270 60.68 -0.58 31.08
CA ALA A 270 61.01 0.81 31.40
C ALA A 270 60.12 1.79 30.58
N PRO A 271 59.64 2.91 31.15
CA PRO A 271 59.89 3.40 32.52
C PRO A 271 59.07 2.64 33.57
N TYR A 272 59.74 2.11 34.60
CA TYR A 272 59.10 1.24 35.58
C TYR A 272 58.20 2.04 36.53
N GLU A 273 56.88 1.88 36.40
CA GLU A 273 55.92 2.65 37.20
C GLU A 273 54.59 1.94 37.52
N ILE A 274 53.98 2.32 38.65
CA ILE A 274 52.70 1.77 39.10
C ILE A 274 51.90 2.78 39.94
N SER A 275 50.57 2.78 39.76
CA SER A 275 49.66 3.55 40.60
C SER A 275 49.34 2.82 41.91
N TRP A 276 49.65 3.43 43.04
CA TRP A 276 49.35 2.93 44.38
C TRP A 276 48.17 3.69 45.00
N ASN A 277 47.08 2.98 45.28
CA ASN A 277 45.95 3.55 46.01
C ASN A 277 46.20 3.47 47.53
N THR A 278 46.28 4.62 48.18
CA THR A 278 46.56 4.76 49.62
C THR A 278 45.33 4.53 50.51
N ALA A 279 44.10 4.47 49.98
CA ALA A 279 42.87 4.45 50.80
C ALA A 279 42.72 3.21 51.71
N ALA A 280 43.49 2.14 51.46
CA ALA A 280 43.58 0.96 52.32
C ALA A 280 44.65 1.06 53.42
N TYR A 281 45.37 2.18 53.51
CA TYR A 281 46.48 2.42 54.43
C TYR A 281 46.06 3.50 55.45
N PRO A 282 46.20 3.23 56.77
CA PRO A 282 45.92 4.22 57.82
C PRO A 282 46.85 5.43 57.76
N ASP A 283 46.45 6.51 58.42
CA ASP A 283 47.28 7.70 58.61
C ASP A 283 48.60 7.36 59.33
N GLY A 284 49.72 7.83 58.79
CA GLY A 284 51.06 7.61 59.35
C GLY A 284 52.12 7.20 58.32
N PRO A 285 53.35 6.92 58.78
CA PRO A 285 54.47 6.61 57.90
C PRO A 285 54.36 5.21 57.25
N VAL A 286 54.56 5.16 55.94
CA VAL A 286 54.62 3.93 55.13
C VAL A 286 55.96 3.89 54.41
N THR A 287 56.77 2.86 54.68
CA THR A 287 58.00 2.58 53.92
C THR A 287 57.65 1.89 52.61
N LEU A 288 57.91 2.55 51.48
CA LEU A 288 57.84 1.96 50.15
C LEU A 288 59.14 1.23 49.82
N LYS A 289 59.03 0.12 49.08
CA LYS A 289 60.19 -0.64 48.58
C LYS A 289 60.06 -0.96 47.11
N ALA A 290 61.19 -0.99 46.41
CA ALA A 290 61.30 -1.50 45.05
C ALA A 290 62.52 -2.42 44.94
N ARG A 291 62.41 -3.50 44.16
CA ARG A 291 63.54 -4.37 43.80
C ARG A 291 63.42 -4.85 42.36
N ALA A 292 64.54 -5.03 41.69
CA ALA A 292 64.62 -5.46 40.30
C ALA A 292 65.18 -6.87 40.17
N VAL A 293 64.82 -7.56 39.09
CA VAL A 293 65.34 -8.88 38.70
C VAL A 293 65.86 -8.78 37.27
N ASP A 294 67.04 -9.34 36.99
CA ASP A 294 67.64 -9.37 35.64
C ASP A 294 67.16 -10.55 34.79
N GLY A 295 67.68 -10.66 33.56
CA GLY A 295 67.47 -11.80 32.67
C GLY A 295 68.21 -13.10 33.07
N ALA A 296 69.06 -13.09 34.10
CA ALA A 296 69.80 -14.25 34.60
C ALA A 296 69.19 -14.85 35.90
N GLY A 297 68.30 -14.11 36.57
CA GLY A 297 67.69 -14.45 37.86
C GLY A 297 68.34 -13.78 39.08
N ASN A 298 69.29 -12.85 38.90
CA ASN A 298 69.87 -12.07 40.00
C ASN A 298 68.87 -11.00 40.47
N VAL A 299 68.77 -10.79 41.78
CA VAL A 299 67.79 -9.88 42.41
C VAL A 299 68.50 -8.76 43.15
N SER A 300 68.09 -7.51 42.93
CA SER A 300 68.66 -6.34 43.61
C SER A 300 68.42 -6.36 45.12
N SER A 301 69.25 -5.62 45.87
CA SER A 301 68.85 -5.12 47.19
C SER A 301 67.54 -4.32 47.09
N GLU A 302 66.74 -4.32 48.15
CA GLU A 302 65.52 -3.52 48.21
C GLU A 302 65.88 -2.03 48.36
N ALA A 303 65.52 -1.20 47.37
CA ALA A 303 65.60 0.24 47.45
C ALA A 303 64.38 0.79 48.19
N THR A 304 64.59 1.56 49.26
CA THR A 304 63.51 1.99 50.18
C THR A 304 63.41 3.50 50.30
N LEU A 305 62.19 4.03 50.43
CA LEU A 305 61.91 5.39 50.91
C LEU A 305 60.72 5.36 51.88
N THR A 306 60.47 6.45 52.60
CA THR A 306 59.32 6.57 53.50
C THR A 306 58.45 7.76 53.10
N VAL A 307 57.13 7.53 53.03
CA VAL A 307 56.12 8.59 52.87
C VAL A 307 55.21 8.62 54.09
N THR A 308 54.47 9.71 54.30
CA THR A 308 53.38 9.77 55.28
C THR A 308 52.06 9.69 54.53
N VAL A 309 51.28 8.63 54.76
CA VAL A 309 49.88 8.59 54.32
C VAL A 309 49.08 9.49 55.25
N ASP A 310 48.24 10.34 54.68
CA ASP A 310 47.36 11.24 55.43
C ASP A 310 46.01 11.37 54.71
N GLN A 311 45.01 10.66 55.21
CA GLN A 311 43.65 10.65 54.70
C GLN A 311 42.87 11.92 55.10
N THR A 312 43.46 12.86 55.87
CA THR A 312 42.85 14.16 56.18
C THR A 312 43.14 15.20 55.09
N VAL A 313 44.29 15.10 54.40
CA VAL A 313 44.62 15.88 53.18
C VAL A 313 44.19 15.18 51.88
N ALA A 314 43.37 14.13 51.97
CA ALA A 314 42.73 13.52 50.82
C ALA A 314 41.55 14.38 50.33
N ASP A 315 41.57 14.76 49.06
CA ASP A 315 40.47 15.48 48.41
C ASP A 315 39.21 14.59 48.33
N LYS A 316 38.12 15.09 48.90
CA LYS A 316 36.81 14.44 48.99
C LYS A 316 35.69 15.35 48.44
N GLY A 317 36.06 16.47 47.81
CA GLY A 317 35.09 17.36 47.18
C GLY A 317 34.61 16.75 45.87
N ALA A 318 33.32 16.51 45.72
CA ALA A 318 32.76 16.29 44.39
C ALA A 318 32.78 17.62 43.61
N PRO A 319 33.21 17.64 42.34
CA PRO A 319 33.12 18.84 41.51
C PRO A 319 31.69 19.40 41.45
N VAL A 320 31.56 20.71 41.53
CA VAL A 320 30.29 21.41 41.30
C VAL A 320 30.07 21.49 39.79
N VAL A 321 28.98 20.91 39.31
CA VAL A 321 28.61 20.88 37.88
C VAL A 321 27.35 21.72 37.66
N ARG A 322 27.32 22.51 36.59
CA ARG A 322 26.14 23.25 36.16
C ARG A 322 26.08 23.37 34.63
N PHE A 323 24.88 23.34 34.07
CA PHE A 323 24.69 23.75 32.68
C PHE A 323 24.76 25.28 32.57
N VAL A 324 25.26 25.75 31.44
CA VAL A 324 25.34 27.17 31.07
C VAL A 324 24.46 27.47 29.87
N SER A 325 24.50 26.57 28.87
CA SER A 325 23.70 26.63 27.65
C SER A 325 23.40 25.21 27.17
N PRO A 326 22.21 24.93 26.60
CA PRO A 326 21.03 25.80 26.55
C PRO A 326 20.43 26.02 27.95
N ALA A 327 19.45 26.92 28.04
CA ALA A 327 18.61 27.03 29.24
C ALA A 327 17.62 25.84 29.33
N GLY A 328 17.08 25.58 30.52
CA GLY A 328 16.10 24.51 30.73
C GLY A 328 14.79 24.78 29.99
N GLY A 329 14.20 23.73 29.40
CA GLY A 329 12.95 23.81 28.63
C GLY A 329 13.08 24.40 27.23
N VAL A 330 14.29 24.69 26.75
CA VAL A 330 14.53 25.18 25.37
C VAL A 330 14.29 24.07 24.34
N LEU A 331 13.72 24.46 23.19
CA LEU A 331 13.57 23.64 21.99
C LEU A 331 14.89 23.54 21.22
N LEU A 332 15.29 22.32 20.85
CA LEU A 332 16.52 22.02 20.12
C LEU A 332 16.24 21.20 18.85
N LYS A 333 16.95 21.53 17.77
CA LYS A 333 16.91 20.79 16.51
C LYS A 333 18.28 20.75 15.82
N GLY A 334 18.48 19.79 14.91
CA GLY A 334 19.69 19.67 14.11
C GLY A 334 20.96 19.51 14.96
N VAL A 335 21.76 20.57 15.07
CA VAL A 335 23.02 20.56 15.82
C VAL A 335 23.00 21.67 16.88
N ALA A 336 22.96 21.27 18.15
CA ALA A 336 22.94 22.15 19.31
C ALA A 336 24.30 22.18 20.02
N THR A 337 24.71 23.35 20.49
CA THR A 337 25.88 23.50 21.38
C THR A 337 25.43 23.43 22.83
N VAL A 338 26.02 22.52 23.61
CA VAL A 338 25.79 22.40 25.05
C VAL A 338 27.06 22.83 25.79
N GLU A 339 26.94 23.86 26.63
CA GLU A 339 28.00 24.33 27.51
C GLU A 339 27.74 23.87 28.95
N VAL A 340 28.69 23.13 29.51
CA VAL A 340 28.72 22.72 30.92
C VAL A 340 29.88 23.44 31.61
N GLU A 341 29.65 23.95 32.80
CA GLU A 341 30.71 24.45 33.68
C GLU A 341 30.90 23.46 34.82
N ALA A 342 32.14 23.07 35.08
CA ALA A 342 32.51 22.16 36.14
C ALA A 342 33.75 22.69 36.87
N GLU A 343 33.61 22.92 38.17
CA GLU A 343 34.68 23.43 39.03
C GLU A 343 34.87 22.49 40.21
N ASP A 344 36.13 22.15 40.50
CA ASP A 344 36.48 21.44 41.71
C ASP A 344 36.69 22.44 42.85
N THR A 345 35.81 22.36 43.85
CA THR A 345 35.85 23.17 45.08
C THR A 345 36.28 22.34 46.31
N GLY A 346 36.98 21.22 46.09
CA GLY A 346 37.61 20.42 47.12
C GLY A 346 38.63 21.20 47.94
N THR A 347 39.14 20.61 49.03
CA THR A 347 40.17 21.22 49.88
C THR A 347 41.05 20.12 50.48
N PRO A 348 42.27 19.89 49.95
CA PRO A 348 42.84 20.55 48.77
C PRO A 348 42.08 20.15 47.49
N ALA A 349 41.85 21.09 46.57
CA ALA A 349 41.27 20.79 45.26
C ALA A 349 42.32 20.13 44.34
N THR A 350 41.96 19.03 43.68
CA THR A 350 42.82 18.30 42.74
C THR A 350 42.56 18.64 41.26
N GLY A 351 41.45 19.32 40.97
CA GLY A 351 41.03 19.81 39.67
C GLY A 351 40.26 18.79 38.83
N VAL A 352 39.28 19.25 38.05
CA VAL A 352 38.48 18.41 37.16
C VAL A 352 39.37 17.72 36.11
N GLN A 353 39.30 16.39 36.07
CA GLN A 353 39.98 15.53 35.10
C GLN A 353 39.21 15.43 33.78
N GLN A 354 37.87 15.29 33.85
CA GLN A 354 37.01 15.18 32.67
C GLN A 354 35.55 15.52 32.98
N VAL A 355 34.80 15.90 31.95
CA VAL A 355 33.34 16.02 31.96
C VAL A 355 32.75 15.15 30.84
N GLN A 356 31.70 14.40 31.15
CA GLN A 356 30.98 13.53 30.23
C GLN A 356 29.52 13.96 30.13
N LEU A 357 28.99 14.07 28.92
CA LEU A 357 27.60 14.45 28.65
C LEU A 357 26.81 13.24 28.13
N TYR A 358 25.63 13.02 28.70
CA TYR A 358 24.72 11.92 28.37
C TYR A 358 23.33 12.43 28.02
N GLU A 359 22.58 11.70 27.19
CA GLU A 359 21.11 11.70 27.18
C GLU A 359 20.66 10.39 27.82
N GLY A 360 19.90 10.46 28.92
CA GLY A 360 19.56 9.28 29.73
C GLY A 360 20.80 8.46 30.13
N GLY A 361 20.99 7.30 29.50
CA GLY A 361 22.17 6.43 29.66
C GLY A 361 23.19 6.47 28.50
N THR A 362 22.88 7.16 27.40
CA THR A 362 23.67 7.21 26.17
C THR A 362 24.73 8.30 26.27
N LEU A 363 26.02 7.96 26.11
CA LEU A 363 27.11 8.93 26.09
C LEU A 363 27.07 9.74 24.78
N LEU A 364 26.86 11.06 24.87
CA LEU A 364 26.92 12.00 23.75
C LEU A 364 28.35 12.49 23.50
N GLY A 365 29.16 12.63 24.55
CA GLY A 365 30.56 13.01 24.41
C GLY A 365 31.33 13.11 25.74
N THR A 366 32.65 13.17 25.64
CA THR A 366 33.58 13.38 26.76
C THR A 366 34.52 14.52 26.41
N SER A 367 34.78 15.43 27.34
CA SER A 367 35.83 16.45 27.22
C SER A 367 36.76 16.42 28.44
N THR A 368 38.06 16.37 28.17
CA THR A 368 39.15 16.39 29.16
C THR A 368 39.80 17.77 29.29
N VAL A 369 39.35 18.77 28.51
CA VAL A 369 39.92 20.11 28.47
C VAL A 369 38.78 21.14 28.55
N GLY A 370 38.75 21.88 29.65
CA GLY A 370 37.85 23.02 29.83
C GLY A 370 38.61 24.34 29.66
N VAL A 371 37.98 25.34 29.06
CA VAL A 371 38.52 26.71 28.96
C VAL A 371 37.82 27.56 30.02
N GLY A 372 38.53 27.95 31.08
CA GLY A 372 37.93 28.67 32.20
C GLY A 372 36.80 27.88 32.88
N ASN A 373 37.09 26.63 33.29
CA ASN A 373 36.15 25.66 33.87
C ASN A 373 34.96 25.27 32.96
N ARG A 374 34.94 25.70 31.69
CA ARG A 374 33.84 25.44 30.75
C ARG A 374 34.19 24.41 29.69
N TYR A 375 33.29 23.45 29.52
CA TYR A 375 33.36 22.29 28.65
C TYR A 375 32.24 22.38 27.62
N VAL A 376 32.59 22.33 26.34
CA VAL A 376 31.66 22.52 25.22
C VAL A 376 31.45 21.18 24.50
N PHE A 377 30.19 20.85 24.24
CA PHE A 377 29.78 19.63 23.54
C PHE A 377 28.89 19.99 22.34
N THR A 378 29.11 19.32 21.22
CA THR A 378 28.25 19.42 20.03
C THR A 378 27.28 18.25 20.03
N VAL A 379 25.98 18.51 20.18
CA VAL A 379 24.92 17.50 20.22
C VAL A 379 24.15 17.52 18.90
N ASP A 380 24.22 16.41 18.17
CA ASP A 380 23.39 16.16 16.98
C ASP A 380 22.03 15.61 17.44
N THR A 381 21.02 16.47 17.48
CA THR A 381 19.68 16.11 17.97
C THR A 381 18.88 15.31 16.95
N ALA A 382 19.31 15.20 15.69
CA ALA A 382 18.69 14.30 14.72
C ALA A 382 19.01 12.82 15.01
N LYS A 383 19.93 12.55 15.95
CA LYS A 383 20.15 11.22 16.56
C LYS A 383 19.34 10.98 17.83
N LEU A 384 18.64 11.98 18.33
CA LEU A 384 17.71 11.88 19.45
C LEU A 384 16.28 11.85 18.89
N ALA A 385 15.39 11.08 19.50
CA ALA A 385 13.98 11.15 19.15
C ALA A 385 13.37 12.44 19.72
N ASP A 386 12.30 12.94 19.11
CA ASP A 386 11.65 14.18 19.56
C ASP A 386 10.97 14.01 20.94
N GLY A 387 10.51 15.12 21.51
CA GLY A 387 9.96 15.20 22.87
C GLY A 387 10.98 15.60 23.94
N ALA A 388 10.56 15.50 25.21
CA ALA A 388 11.38 15.88 26.35
C ALA A 388 12.58 14.93 26.54
N ARG A 389 13.78 15.50 26.70
CA ARG A 389 15.06 14.82 26.90
C ARG A 389 15.72 15.30 28.18
N GLU A 390 16.29 14.38 28.97
CA GLU A 390 17.16 14.74 30.09
C GLU A 390 18.62 14.59 29.66
N LEU A 391 19.30 15.73 29.55
CA LEU A 391 20.76 15.80 29.44
C LEU A 391 21.36 15.69 30.83
N ARG A 392 22.32 14.79 31.02
CA ARG A 392 23.04 14.58 32.28
C ARG A 392 24.53 14.80 32.07
N ALA A 393 25.09 15.80 32.74
CA ALA A 393 26.52 16.07 32.74
C ALA A 393 27.16 15.49 34.01
N VAL A 394 28.29 14.79 33.86
CA VAL A 394 29.03 14.16 34.97
C VAL A 394 30.48 14.64 34.92
N ALA A 395 30.96 15.24 35.99
CA ALA A 395 32.37 15.64 36.13
C ALA A 395 33.09 14.68 37.09
N VAL A 396 34.37 14.43 36.82
CA VAL A 396 35.27 13.66 37.67
C VAL A 396 36.54 14.47 37.90
N ASP A 397 37.02 14.56 39.14
CA ASP A 397 38.31 15.19 39.48
C ASP A 397 39.49 14.21 39.34
N ARG A 398 40.70 14.62 39.77
CA ARG A 398 41.90 13.77 39.76
C ARG A 398 42.05 12.85 40.97
N ALA A 399 41.30 13.07 42.06
CA ALA A 399 41.21 12.15 43.19
C ALA A 399 40.23 10.98 42.93
N GLY A 400 39.26 11.18 42.03
CA GLY A 400 38.21 10.25 41.64
C GLY A 400 36.80 10.60 42.12
N ASN A 401 36.58 11.74 42.79
CA ASN A 401 35.22 12.13 43.20
C ASN A 401 34.39 12.57 41.99
N ARG A 402 33.05 12.54 42.14
CA ARG A 402 32.11 12.70 41.03
C ARG A 402 30.98 13.66 41.37
N GLY A 403 30.81 14.68 40.54
CA GLY A 403 29.64 15.56 40.53
C GLY A 403 28.75 15.29 39.32
N GLU A 404 27.45 15.57 39.43
CA GLU A 404 26.55 15.56 38.28
C GLU A 404 25.56 16.73 38.29
N ALA A 405 25.11 17.11 37.10
CA ALA A 405 23.99 18.02 36.88
C ALA A 405 23.04 17.43 35.83
N ARG A 406 21.78 17.88 35.85
CA ARG A 406 20.75 17.47 34.88
C ARG A 406 20.06 18.70 34.29
N LEU A 407 19.66 18.61 33.03
CA LEU A 407 18.97 19.64 32.29
C LEU A 407 17.90 19.00 31.39
N THR A 408 16.63 19.37 31.59
CA THR A 408 15.57 19.00 30.66
C THR A 408 15.53 19.97 29.49
N VAL A 409 15.50 19.44 28.27
CA VAL A 409 15.33 20.16 27.00
C VAL A 409 14.25 19.46 26.18
N THR A 410 13.65 20.14 25.21
CA THR A 410 12.75 19.48 24.25
C THR A 410 13.50 19.36 22.93
N VAL A 411 13.62 18.15 22.39
CA VAL A 411 14.12 17.93 21.03
C VAL A 411 12.94 17.90 20.08
N ASP A 412 13.07 18.60 18.95
CA ASP A 412 12.03 18.67 17.93
C ASP A 412 12.61 18.91 16.54
N ASN A 413 12.86 17.82 15.81
CA ASN A 413 13.40 17.83 14.45
C ASN A 413 12.34 17.55 13.38
N THR A 414 11.08 17.32 13.77
CA THR A 414 9.99 16.94 12.85
C THR A 414 9.33 18.20 12.26
N PRO A 415 9.21 18.35 10.93
CA PRO A 415 8.45 19.45 10.35
C PRO A 415 6.93 19.31 10.58
N PRO A 416 6.21 20.44 10.80
CA PRO A 416 4.80 20.41 11.13
C PRO A 416 3.95 19.94 9.94
N VAL A 417 2.92 19.13 10.18
CA VAL A 417 2.03 18.66 9.11
C VAL A 417 0.89 19.66 8.91
N VAL A 418 0.83 20.25 7.71
CA VAL A 418 -0.16 21.27 7.32
C VAL A 418 -1.31 20.61 6.57
N VAL A 419 -2.54 20.73 7.11
CA VAL A 419 -3.76 20.16 6.51
C VAL A 419 -4.74 21.30 6.22
N TRP A 420 -5.23 21.41 4.98
CA TRP A 420 -6.24 22.41 4.62
C TRP A 420 -7.62 22.04 5.18
N GLU A 421 -8.25 22.99 5.89
CA GLU A 421 -9.63 22.88 6.37
C GLU A 421 -10.60 23.70 5.52
N SER A 422 -10.18 24.90 5.07
CA SER A 422 -10.96 25.75 4.17
C SER A 422 -10.04 26.67 3.34
N PRO A 423 -10.24 26.78 2.02
CA PRO A 423 -10.99 25.84 1.19
C PRO A 423 -10.27 24.48 1.12
N VAL A 424 -10.84 23.51 0.40
CA VAL A 424 -10.23 22.18 0.16
C VAL A 424 -9.79 22.01 -1.30
N GLU A 425 -8.95 21.00 -1.60
CA GLU A 425 -8.49 20.71 -2.98
C GLU A 425 -9.68 20.48 -3.92
N GLY A 426 -9.70 21.21 -5.05
CA GLY A 426 -10.77 21.14 -6.03
C GLY A 426 -12.07 21.84 -5.60
N GLN A 427 -12.09 22.57 -4.48
CA GLN A 427 -13.26 23.33 -4.08
C GLN A 427 -13.58 24.41 -5.12
N LYS A 428 -14.84 24.43 -5.56
CA LYS A 428 -15.38 25.51 -6.39
C LYS A 428 -15.98 26.59 -5.50
N ILE A 429 -15.47 27.81 -5.58
CA ILE A 429 -15.95 28.96 -4.81
C ILE A 429 -16.97 29.71 -5.67
N ARG A 430 -18.20 29.82 -5.16
CA ARG A 430 -19.37 30.26 -5.92
C ARG A 430 -19.87 31.65 -5.54
N ARG A 431 -20.70 32.22 -6.42
CA ARG A 431 -21.51 33.42 -6.15
C ARG A 431 -22.17 33.35 -4.77
N GLY A 432 -21.90 34.34 -3.92
CA GLY A 432 -22.42 34.39 -2.55
C GLY A 432 -21.49 33.80 -1.48
N ALA A 433 -20.33 33.26 -1.85
CA ALA A 433 -19.26 32.98 -0.89
C ALA A 433 -18.75 34.28 -0.22
N PRO A 434 -18.24 34.23 1.02
CA PRO A 434 -17.65 35.39 1.68
C PRO A 434 -16.48 35.96 0.85
N ASN A 435 -16.46 37.29 0.70
CA ASN A 435 -15.36 38.02 0.09
C ASN A 435 -15.01 39.23 1.01
N PRO A 436 -13.84 39.24 1.68
CA PRO A 436 -12.76 38.25 1.60
C PRO A 436 -13.16 36.85 2.12
N PHE A 437 -12.55 35.84 1.52
CA PHE A 437 -12.70 34.42 1.85
C PHE A 437 -11.65 34.03 2.91
N THR A 438 -12.08 33.44 4.02
CA THR A 438 -11.16 33.03 5.10
C THR A 438 -10.48 31.70 4.76
N LEU A 439 -9.15 31.74 4.67
CA LEU A 439 -8.28 30.58 4.55
C LEU A 439 -8.03 29.97 5.94
N LYS A 440 -7.99 28.64 6.02
CA LYS A 440 -7.81 27.92 7.28
C LYS A 440 -7.07 26.61 7.06
N VAL A 441 -5.94 26.45 7.74
CA VAL A 441 -5.25 25.18 7.90
C VAL A 441 -5.26 24.71 9.36
N ARG A 442 -5.24 23.39 9.54
CA ARG A 442 -4.87 22.74 10.79
C ARG A 442 -3.38 22.42 10.73
N VAL A 443 -2.66 22.82 11.77
CA VAL A 443 -1.27 22.43 12.00
C VAL A 443 -1.28 21.24 12.96
N LEU A 444 -0.67 20.13 12.57
CA LEU A 444 -0.48 18.95 13.40
C LEU A 444 1.02 18.78 13.66
N ASP A 445 1.43 19.03 14.90
CA ASP A 445 2.83 19.09 15.31
C ASP A 445 2.97 18.88 16.84
N LEU A 446 4.20 18.67 17.31
CA LEU A 446 4.52 18.60 18.75
C LEU A 446 4.57 19.98 19.41
N ASN A 447 5.11 21.00 18.75
CA ASN A 447 5.27 22.36 19.26
C ASN A 447 4.82 23.42 18.22
N PRO A 448 3.56 23.38 17.74
CA PRO A 448 3.09 24.25 16.66
C PRO A 448 3.13 25.73 17.03
N ASP A 449 3.57 26.57 16.09
CA ASP A 449 3.36 28.02 16.16
C ASP A 449 2.16 28.43 15.27
N PRO A 450 0.95 28.60 15.85
CA PRO A 450 -0.22 29.05 15.08
C PRO A 450 -0.11 30.52 14.63
N SER A 451 0.89 31.28 15.09
CA SER A 451 1.17 32.65 14.60
C SER A 451 2.18 32.67 13.44
N GLY A 452 2.90 31.56 13.21
CA GLY A 452 3.87 31.38 12.12
C GLY A 452 3.27 30.96 10.76
N ILE A 453 1.95 31.05 10.59
CA ILE A 453 1.23 30.66 9.37
C ILE A 453 1.26 31.81 8.35
N VAL A 454 1.83 31.56 7.17
CA VAL A 454 1.85 32.50 6.04
C VAL A 454 1.10 31.90 4.86
N TYR A 455 0.01 32.56 4.45
CA TYR A 455 -0.76 32.19 3.26
C TYR A 455 -0.24 32.91 2.01
N GLU A 456 -0.27 32.22 0.87
CA GLU A 456 0.07 32.74 -0.46
C GLU A 456 -1.02 32.38 -1.47
N VAL A 457 -1.39 33.33 -2.33
CA VAL A 457 -2.33 33.14 -3.45
C VAL A 457 -1.56 33.32 -4.75
N ASN A 458 -1.50 32.28 -5.59
CA ASN A 458 -0.68 32.24 -6.80
C ASN A 458 0.81 32.64 -6.56
N GLY A 459 1.32 32.39 -5.36
CA GLY A 459 2.68 32.76 -4.92
C GLY A 459 2.83 34.19 -4.36
N VAL A 460 1.74 34.94 -4.22
CA VAL A 460 1.72 36.28 -3.58
C VAL A 460 1.28 36.15 -2.11
N PRO A 461 2.12 36.54 -1.12
CA PRO A 461 1.74 36.46 0.30
C PRO A 461 0.56 37.34 0.68
N LEU A 462 -0.29 36.85 1.58
CA LEU A 462 -1.43 37.58 2.17
C LEU A 462 -1.08 38.22 3.52
N ALA A 463 -1.79 39.29 3.86
CA ALA A 463 -1.78 39.90 5.18
C ALA A 463 -2.78 39.17 6.11
N GLY A 464 -2.40 37.98 6.57
CA GLY A 464 -3.24 37.11 7.42
C GLY A 464 -4.00 36.05 6.64
N ASP A 465 -5.14 35.61 7.18
CA ASP A 465 -5.96 34.51 6.66
C ASP A 465 -6.97 34.91 5.57
N SER A 466 -7.15 36.20 5.34
CA SER A 466 -8.29 36.74 4.58
C SER A 466 -7.92 37.04 3.14
N TRP A 467 -8.38 36.19 2.20
CA TRP A 467 -8.15 36.34 0.77
C TRP A 467 -9.25 37.17 0.11
N LEU A 468 -8.90 38.36 -0.40
CA LEU A 468 -9.80 39.13 -1.27
C LEU A 468 -9.85 38.49 -2.66
N ILE A 469 -11.02 38.02 -3.07
CA ILE A 469 -11.30 37.50 -4.41
C ILE A 469 -11.59 38.69 -5.33
N SER A 470 -10.86 38.82 -6.43
CA SER A 470 -10.98 39.96 -7.37
C SER A 470 -11.57 39.59 -8.73
N GLU A 471 -11.32 38.37 -9.20
CA GLU A 471 -11.66 37.88 -10.55
C GLU A 471 -11.98 36.38 -10.47
N ASP A 472 -12.84 35.89 -11.37
CA ASP A 472 -13.11 34.46 -11.53
C ASP A 472 -11.92 33.75 -12.23
N GLY A 473 -11.73 32.46 -11.94
CA GLY A 473 -10.62 31.65 -12.48
C GLY A 473 -9.99 30.68 -11.47
N ARG A 474 -8.89 30.04 -11.90
CA ARG A 474 -8.18 29.02 -11.12
C ARG A 474 -7.07 29.63 -10.26
N TYR A 475 -7.13 29.38 -8.96
CA TYR A 475 -6.15 29.85 -7.98
C TYR A 475 -5.41 28.68 -7.32
N THR A 476 -4.11 28.84 -7.13
CA THR A 476 -3.28 27.95 -6.29
C THR A 476 -3.01 28.63 -4.97
N LEU A 477 -3.53 28.06 -3.89
CA LEU A 477 -3.38 28.57 -2.53
C LEU A 477 -2.28 27.76 -1.83
N THR A 478 -1.35 28.41 -1.14
CA THR A 478 -0.30 27.74 -0.37
C THR A 478 -0.27 28.27 1.05
N ALA A 479 -0.22 27.38 2.04
CA ALA A 479 0.01 27.73 3.42
C ALA A 479 1.41 27.23 3.79
N ARG A 480 2.31 28.16 4.12
CA ARG A 480 3.60 27.87 4.77
C ARG A 480 3.40 27.94 6.27
N VAL A 481 3.98 27.01 7.00
CA VAL A 481 3.92 26.96 8.46
C VAL A 481 5.30 26.67 9.01
N LYS A 482 5.60 27.32 10.13
CA LYS A 482 6.81 27.12 10.92
C LYS A 482 6.39 26.68 12.32
N ASP A 483 7.10 25.74 12.93
CA ASP A 483 6.90 25.37 14.35
C ASP A 483 7.75 26.25 15.30
N LEU A 484 7.62 26.03 16.62
CA LEU A 484 8.37 26.78 17.64
C LEU A 484 9.86 26.40 17.74
N ALA A 485 10.27 25.22 17.24
CA ALA A 485 11.68 24.89 17.01
C ALA A 485 12.21 25.53 15.71
N GLY A 486 11.30 26.00 14.85
CA GLY A 486 11.50 26.63 13.57
C GLY A 486 11.68 25.66 12.41
N ASN A 487 11.24 24.40 12.46
CA ASN A 487 11.17 23.58 11.25
C ASN A 487 10.03 24.11 10.36
N GLU A 488 10.11 23.90 9.05
CA GLU A 488 9.23 24.55 8.06
C GLU A 488 8.59 23.51 7.16
N ALA A 489 7.30 23.69 6.90
CA ALA A 489 6.51 22.88 5.98
C ALA A 489 5.55 23.76 5.16
N PHE A 490 5.01 23.20 4.09
CA PHE A 490 3.98 23.86 3.28
C PHE A 490 3.01 22.84 2.70
N ALA A 491 1.76 23.27 2.52
CA ALA A 491 0.75 22.54 1.76
C ALA A 491 0.09 23.48 0.75
N SER A 492 -0.07 23.03 -0.48
CA SER A 492 -0.72 23.77 -1.56
C SER A 492 -1.97 23.05 -2.06
N ILE A 493 -3.02 23.81 -2.36
CA ILE A 493 -4.25 23.33 -2.99
C ILE A 493 -4.62 24.22 -4.19
N ARG A 494 -5.51 23.72 -5.04
CA ARG A 494 -6.13 24.45 -6.14
C ARG A 494 -7.63 24.59 -5.89
N VAL A 495 -8.14 25.78 -6.20
CA VAL A 495 -9.57 26.10 -6.19
C VAL A 495 -9.95 26.79 -7.49
N ASP A 496 -11.19 26.61 -7.91
CA ASP A 496 -11.78 27.33 -9.03
C ASP A 496 -12.83 28.33 -8.50
N VAL A 497 -12.63 29.61 -8.77
CA VAL A 497 -13.59 30.68 -8.48
C VAL A 497 -14.45 30.88 -9.73
N ASP A 498 -15.76 30.84 -9.57
CA ASP A 498 -16.76 31.06 -10.63
C ASP A 498 -18.01 31.61 -9.93
N THR A 499 -18.23 32.92 -10.11
CA THR A 499 -19.19 33.75 -9.38
C THR A 499 -20.16 34.48 -10.30
N GLU A 500 -19.90 34.52 -11.60
CA GLU A 500 -20.84 34.98 -12.63
C GLU A 500 -21.42 33.80 -13.44
N PRO A 501 -22.67 33.88 -13.93
CA PRO A 501 -23.22 32.89 -14.86
C PRO A 501 -22.62 33.07 -16.27
N PRO A 502 -22.66 32.04 -17.13
CA PRO A 502 -22.10 32.11 -18.48
C PRO A 502 -22.80 33.20 -19.32
N VAL A 503 -22.08 33.89 -20.20
CA VAL A 503 -22.66 34.88 -21.12
C VAL A 503 -23.14 34.17 -22.38
N VAL A 504 -24.43 34.30 -22.73
CA VAL A 504 -25.08 33.55 -23.84
C VAL A 504 -25.70 34.51 -24.86
N GLU A 505 -25.42 34.28 -26.14
CA GLU A 505 -26.02 35.00 -27.27
C GLU A 505 -26.36 34.07 -28.46
N TRP A 506 -27.39 34.45 -29.23
CA TRP A 506 -27.79 33.74 -30.44
C TRP A 506 -26.96 34.17 -31.65
N VAL A 507 -26.43 33.20 -32.39
CA VAL A 507 -25.65 33.42 -33.63
C VAL A 507 -26.47 33.07 -34.88
N ALA A 508 -27.30 32.02 -34.81
CA ALA A 508 -28.25 31.64 -35.86
C ALA A 508 -29.41 30.80 -35.31
N PRO A 509 -30.63 30.87 -35.90
CA PRO A 509 -31.03 31.75 -36.99
C PRO A 509 -31.23 33.21 -36.56
N SER A 510 -31.49 34.10 -37.52
CA SER A 510 -31.82 35.50 -37.23
C SER A 510 -33.23 35.64 -36.61
N PRO A 511 -33.47 36.62 -35.72
CA PRO A 511 -34.80 36.88 -35.16
C PRO A 511 -35.88 37.09 -36.22
N GLY A 512 -37.06 36.50 -36.01
CA GLY A 512 -38.22 36.62 -36.91
C GLY A 512 -38.08 35.87 -38.24
N LEU A 513 -37.04 35.06 -38.43
CA LEU A 513 -36.88 34.25 -39.65
C LEU A 513 -38.03 33.24 -39.78
N ALA A 514 -38.59 33.14 -40.99
CA ALA A 514 -39.52 32.07 -41.35
C ALA A 514 -38.74 30.77 -41.59
N VAL A 515 -39.12 29.70 -40.90
CA VAL A 515 -38.42 28.41 -40.86
C VAL A 515 -39.37 27.25 -41.16
N SER A 516 -38.85 26.21 -41.82
CA SER A 516 -39.59 24.98 -42.12
C SER A 516 -38.62 23.81 -42.37
N GLY A 517 -39.07 22.59 -42.10
CA GLY A 517 -38.18 21.41 -42.12
C GLY A 517 -37.04 21.52 -41.10
N ARG A 518 -35.81 21.16 -41.48
CA ARG A 518 -34.64 21.18 -40.59
C ARG A 518 -33.92 22.53 -40.58
N VAL A 519 -33.68 23.03 -39.37
CA VAL A 519 -33.04 24.31 -39.08
C VAL A 519 -31.78 24.07 -38.27
N ASN A 520 -30.66 24.66 -38.68
CA ASN A 520 -29.45 24.68 -37.85
C ASN A 520 -29.53 25.85 -36.86
N LEU A 521 -29.28 25.56 -35.60
CA LEU A 521 -29.21 26.52 -34.51
C LEU A 521 -27.74 26.69 -34.10
N ARG A 522 -27.30 27.92 -33.83
CA ARG A 522 -25.96 28.20 -33.30
C ARG A 522 -26.03 29.25 -32.20
N ILE A 523 -25.43 28.92 -31.08
CA ILE A 523 -25.32 29.73 -29.86
C ILE A 523 -23.84 30.06 -29.67
N LYS A 524 -23.54 31.20 -29.06
CA LYS A 524 -22.23 31.50 -28.49
C LYS A 524 -22.40 31.66 -26.97
N ALA A 525 -21.61 30.91 -26.22
CA ALA A 525 -21.67 30.85 -24.76
C ALA A 525 -20.23 30.90 -24.22
N GLU A 526 -19.91 31.91 -23.40
CA GLU A 526 -18.57 32.12 -22.85
C GLU A 526 -18.60 32.20 -21.33
N ASP A 527 -17.60 31.61 -20.67
CA ASP A 527 -17.43 31.65 -19.21
C ASP A 527 -15.99 31.29 -18.81
N THR A 528 -15.59 31.61 -17.58
CA THR A 528 -14.31 31.24 -16.96
C THR A 528 -14.59 30.53 -15.62
N PRO A 529 -14.23 29.24 -15.46
CA PRO A 529 -13.30 28.45 -16.27
C PRO A 529 -13.90 27.79 -17.51
N GLY A 530 -15.23 27.82 -17.72
CA GLY A 530 -15.84 27.36 -18.97
C GLY A 530 -17.30 26.90 -18.88
N VAL A 531 -17.95 26.86 -20.04
CA VAL A 531 -19.33 26.37 -20.22
C VAL A 531 -19.34 24.84 -20.22
N ARG A 532 -20.17 24.24 -19.36
CA ARG A 532 -20.30 22.79 -19.16
C ARG A 532 -21.24 22.16 -20.19
N ARG A 533 -22.36 22.83 -20.50
CA ARG A 533 -23.31 22.42 -21.54
C ARG A 533 -24.12 23.61 -22.04
N ALA A 534 -24.62 23.52 -23.28
CA ALA A 534 -25.70 24.36 -23.77
C ALA A 534 -26.78 23.51 -24.46
N PHE A 535 -28.02 23.97 -24.42
CA PHE A 535 -29.18 23.34 -25.05
C PHE A 535 -30.24 24.39 -25.39
N VAL A 536 -31.19 24.04 -26.25
CA VAL A 536 -32.31 24.91 -26.64
C VAL A 536 -33.61 24.32 -26.14
N LEU A 537 -34.36 25.07 -25.34
CA LEU A 537 -35.74 24.77 -24.99
C LEU A 537 -36.67 25.30 -26.08
N VAL A 538 -37.57 24.46 -26.59
CA VAL A 538 -38.55 24.82 -27.63
C VAL A 538 -39.90 25.05 -26.97
N GLU A 539 -40.41 26.28 -27.07
CA GLU A 539 -41.63 26.72 -26.38
C GLU A 539 -42.71 27.20 -27.35
N VAL A 540 -43.96 26.80 -27.08
CA VAL A 540 -45.15 27.26 -27.78
C VAL A 540 -46.15 27.76 -26.75
N ASN A 541 -46.70 28.97 -26.98
CA ASN A 541 -47.63 29.64 -26.06
C ASN A 541 -47.09 29.77 -24.60
N GLY A 542 -45.77 29.86 -24.42
CA GLY A 542 -45.13 29.91 -23.10
C GLY A 542 -45.05 28.57 -22.36
N SER A 543 -45.35 27.45 -23.03
CA SER A 543 -45.16 26.09 -22.51
C SER A 543 -44.02 25.39 -23.25
N ALA A 544 -43.08 24.79 -22.51
CA ALA A 544 -42.02 23.99 -23.09
C ALA A 544 -42.55 22.67 -23.68
N LEU A 545 -42.16 22.36 -24.92
CA LEU A 545 -42.50 21.11 -25.61
C LEU A 545 -41.39 20.07 -25.44
N PHE A 546 -40.16 20.45 -25.73
CA PHE A 546 -38.96 19.61 -25.61
C PHE A 546 -37.69 20.46 -25.58
N ALA A 547 -36.56 19.84 -25.21
CA ALA A 547 -35.24 20.41 -25.32
C ALA A 547 -34.43 19.75 -26.44
N VAL A 548 -33.49 20.48 -27.02
CA VAL A 548 -32.51 20.01 -28.02
C VAL A 548 -31.12 20.31 -27.48
N ASP A 549 -30.35 19.27 -27.15
CA ASP A 549 -28.95 19.44 -26.73
C ASP A 549 -28.11 20.06 -27.86
N ALA A 550 -27.26 21.01 -27.51
CA ALA A 550 -26.26 21.58 -28.42
C ALA A 550 -24.88 21.00 -28.12
N THR A 551 -24.02 21.02 -29.14
CA THR A 551 -22.68 20.42 -29.08
C THR A 551 -21.61 21.43 -29.48
N SER A 552 -20.45 21.39 -28.84
CA SER A 552 -19.33 22.30 -29.10
C SER A 552 -18.02 21.52 -29.30
N THR A 553 -17.12 22.09 -30.11
CA THR A 553 -15.74 21.60 -30.30
C THR A 553 -14.68 22.56 -29.77
N ASP A 554 -15.06 23.79 -29.42
CA ASP A 554 -14.17 24.85 -28.92
C ASP A 554 -14.55 25.39 -27.53
N GLY A 555 -15.70 24.96 -26.98
CA GLY A 555 -16.26 25.40 -25.70
C GLY A 555 -17.06 26.71 -25.78
N ILE A 556 -16.97 27.43 -26.91
CA ILE A 556 -17.51 28.79 -27.10
C ILE A 556 -18.74 28.77 -27.99
N TYR A 557 -18.69 28.07 -29.13
CA TYR A 557 -19.82 27.95 -30.04
C TYR A 557 -20.50 26.59 -29.89
N TRP A 558 -21.82 26.62 -29.78
CA TRP A 558 -22.65 25.44 -29.55
C TRP A 558 -23.66 25.31 -30.69
N ASP A 559 -23.54 24.27 -31.50
CA ASP A 559 -24.39 23.99 -32.66
C ASP A 559 -25.42 22.87 -32.35
N ALA A 560 -26.64 23.04 -32.86
CA ALA A 560 -27.74 22.08 -32.75
C ALA A 560 -28.61 22.05 -34.03
N THR A 561 -29.54 21.09 -34.15
CA THR A 561 -30.48 21.00 -35.27
C THR A 561 -31.90 20.78 -34.77
N LEU A 562 -32.82 21.65 -35.18
CA LEU A 562 -34.26 21.57 -34.89
C LEU A 562 -35.01 21.08 -36.13
N ASP A 563 -35.81 20.02 -35.98
CA ASP A 563 -36.76 19.59 -37.02
C ASP A 563 -38.13 20.22 -36.72
N THR A 564 -38.54 21.19 -37.53
CA THR A 564 -39.77 21.97 -37.32
C THR A 564 -41.02 21.30 -37.87
N SER A 565 -40.89 20.14 -38.53
CA SER A 565 -42.01 19.44 -39.20
C SER A 565 -43.15 19.01 -38.27
N SER A 566 -42.87 18.80 -36.97
CA SER A 566 -43.86 18.49 -35.94
C SER A 566 -44.35 19.72 -35.16
N LEU A 567 -43.85 20.92 -35.46
CA LEU A 567 -44.24 22.16 -34.80
C LEU A 567 -45.40 22.84 -35.55
N PRO A 568 -46.35 23.48 -34.83
CA PRO A 568 -47.48 24.17 -35.44
C PRO A 568 -47.02 25.41 -36.22
N ASN A 569 -47.74 25.75 -37.29
CA ASN A 569 -47.50 26.92 -38.13
C ASN A 569 -47.83 28.24 -37.40
N ARG A 570 -46.88 28.74 -36.61
CA ARG A 570 -46.99 29.97 -35.80
C ARG A 570 -45.62 30.47 -35.36
N GLU A 571 -45.60 31.53 -34.55
CA GLU A 571 -44.42 31.95 -33.79
C GLU A 571 -44.10 30.93 -32.68
N VAL A 572 -42.82 30.58 -32.57
CA VAL A 572 -42.24 29.62 -31.63
C VAL A 572 -41.06 30.31 -30.95
N THR A 573 -40.98 30.19 -29.63
CA THR A 573 -39.87 30.75 -28.85
C THR A 573 -38.81 29.67 -28.63
N LEU A 574 -37.55 30.01 -28.91
CA LEU A 574 -36.39 29.19 -28.65
C LEU A 574 -35.60 29.85 -27.51
N GLN A 575 -35.51 29.20 -26.35
CA GLN A 575 -34.61 29.64 -25.28
C GLN A 575 -33.29 28.87 -25.38
N ALA A 576 -32.22 29.53 -25.80
CA ALA A 576 -30.87 29.01 -25.62
C ALA A 576 -30.49 29.13 -24.14
N ILE A 577 -30.16 28.00 -23.52
CA ILE A 577 -29.73 27.91 -22.13
C ILE A 577 -28.31 27.37 -22.12
N ALA A 578 -27.38 28.09 -21.50
CA ALA A 578 -26.06 27.53 -21.18
C ALA A 578 -25.89 27.41 -19.67
N GLU A 579 -25.16 26.38 -19.27
CA GLU A 579 -24.86 26.03 -17.89
C GLU A 579 -23.35 25.92 -17.74
N ASN A 580 -22.79 26.55 -16.72
CA ASN A 580 -21.37 26.49 -16.44
C ASN A 580 -20.97 25.31 -15.54
N GLU A 581 -19.67 25.21 -15.29
CA GLU A 581 -19.08 24.16 -14.46
C GLU A 581 -19.56 24.16 -12.99
N ASN A 582 -20.25 25.22 -12.52
CA ASN A 582 -20.90 25.28 -11.21
C ASN A 582 -22.43 25.11 -11.22
N ARG A 583 -23.03 24.82 -12.38
CA ARG A 583 -24.50 24.80 -12.61
C ARG A 583 -25.16 26.18 -12.49
N LEU A 584 -24.41 27.28 -12.59
CA LEU A 584 -25.03 28.58 -12.87
C LEU A 584 -25.48 28.60 -14.34
N GLN A 585 -26.63 29.21 -14.60
CA GLN A 585 -27.27 29.23 -15.90
C GLN A 585 -27.59 30.66 -16.34
N SER A 586 -27.58 30.88 -17.66
CA SER A 586 -28.20 32.04 -18.29
C SER A 586 -28.96 31.63 -19.54
N THR A 587 -29.85 32.52 -19.98
CA THR A 587 -30.86 32.25 -21.01
C THR A 587 -30.93 33.38 -22.04
N ALA A 588 -30.92 33.05 -23.33
CA ALA A 588 -31.22 33.99 -24.40
C ALA A 588 -32.44 33.50 -25.20
N ALA A 589 -33.46 34.35 -25.37
CA ALA A 589 -34.66 34.02 -26.15
C ALA A 589 -34.54 34.46 -27.61
N LEU A 590 -35.11 33.67 -28.51
CA LEU A 590 -35.19 33.94 -29.95
C LEU A 590 -36.55 33.50 -30.49
N GLU A 591 -37.27 34.42 -31.12
CA GLU A 591 -38.55 34.12 -31.78
C GLU A 591 -38.31 33.75 -33.26
N VAL A 592 -38.89 32.63 -33.69
CA VAL A 592 -38.87 32.14 -35.08
C VAL A 592 -40.29 31.83 -35.54
N LYS A 593 -40.56 31.91 -36.84
CA LYS A 593 -41.90 31.62 -37.40
C LYS A 593 -41.91 30.32 -38.19
N VAL A 594 -42.53 29.28 -37.63
CA VAL A 594 -42.69 27.98 -38.31
C VAL A 594 -43.76 28.10 -39.41
N ASN A 595 -43.45 27.55 -40.59
CA ASN A 595 -44.35 27.57 -41.74
C ASN A 595 -44.15 26.34 -42.65
N ASN A 596 -44.64 25.18 -42.19
CA ASN A 596 -44.66 23.92 -42.93
C ASN A 596 -45.84 23.87 -43.93
N PRO A 597 -45.64 23.40 -45.17
CA PRO A 597 -46.72 23.24 -46.15
C PRO A 597 -47.61 22.03 -45.82
N ASP A 598 -48.92 22.17 -46.06
CA ASP A 598 -49.87 21.05 -45.95
C ASP A 598 -49.93 20.22 -47.25
N LEU A 599 -50.25 18.93 -47.10
CA LEU A 599 -50.34 17.95 -48.19
C LEU A 599 -51.40 16.86 -47.95
N GLU A 600 -52.10 16.85 -46.82
CA GLU A 600 -53.17 15.88 -46.57
C GLU A 600 -54.50 16.36 -47.17
N LYS A 601 -55.57 15.55 -47.07
CA LYS A 601 -56.91 15.91 -47.58
C LYS A 601 -57.90 15.97 -46.42
N PRO A 602 -58.88 16.89 -46.46
CA PRO A 602 -60.02 16.84 -45.58
C PRO A 602 -60.92 15.63 -45.92
N ILE A 603 -61.69 15.18 -44.94
CA ILE A 603 -62.68 14.11 -45.05
C ILE A 603 -64.07 14.73 -44.85
N VAL A 604 -65.10 14.19 -45.51
CA VAL A 604 -66.50 14.62 -45.35
C VAL A 604 -67.44 13.41 -45.25
N GLU A 605 -68.44 13.48 -44.38
CA GLU A 605 -69.48 12.45 -44.20
C GLU A 605 -70.88 13.06 -44.00
N TRP A 606 -71.93 12.35 -44.39
CA TRP A 606 -73.34 12.72 -44.16
C TRP A 606 -73.83 12.19 -42.80
N LEU A 607 -74.61 12.99 -42.07
CA LEU A 607 -75.16 12.64 -40.75
C LEU A 607 -76.69 12.48 -40.76
N ASP A 608 -77.40 13.41 -41.38
CA ASP A 608 -78.84 13.33 -41.68
C ASP A 608 -79.15 14.22 -42.91
N PRO A 609 -80.08 13.84 -43.81
CA PRO A 609 -80.70 12.52 -43.92
C PRO A 609 -79.68 11.41 -44.19
N VAL A 610 -80.04 10.15 -43.92
CA VAL A 610 -79.25 8.97 -44.27
C VAL A 610 -79.66 8.39 -45.63
N ASP A 611 -78.81 7.52 -46.19
CA ASP A 611 -79.09 6.88 -47.48
C ASP A 611 -80.42 6.09 -47.46
N GLY A 612 -81.19 6.20 -48.54
CA GLY A 612 -82.52 5.62 -48.69
C GLY A 612 -83.67 6.35 -47.98
N GLN A 613 -83.41 7.29 -47.06
CA GLN A 613 -84.43 7.94 -46.22
C GLN A 613 -85.54 8.63 -47.04
N ASN A 614 -86.82 8.39 -46.69
CA ASN A 614 -87.93 9.20 -47.21
C ASN A 614 -87.94 10.57 -46.52
N VAL A 615 -88.12 11.64 -47.29
CA VAL A 615 -88.08 13.03 -46.82
C VAL A 615 -89.21 13.86 -47.44
N ALA A 616 -89.78 14.80 -46.69
CA ALA A 616 -90.87 15.67 -47.13
C ALA A 616 -90.94 16.95 -46.26
N GLY A 617 -91.44 18.05 -46.83
CA GLY A 617 -91.46 19.35 -46.14
C GLY A 617 -90.05 19.95 -46.00
N ARG A 618 -89.73 20.51 -44.84
CA ARG A 618 -88.38 20.99 -44.53
C ARG A 618 -87.52 19.88 -43.93
N VAL A 619 -86.33 19.73 -44.46
CA VAL A 619 -85.36 18.69 -44.12
C VAL A 619 -84.07 19.37 -43.68
N THR A 620 -83.55 19.09 -42.49
CA THR A 620 -82.24 19.58 -42.09
C THR A 620 -81.15 18.73 -42.74
N LEU A 621 -80.25 19.35 -43.49
CA LEU A 621 -79.10 18.69 -44.12
C LEU A 621 -77.88 18.84 -43.20
N ARG A 622 -77.28 17.73 -42.78
CA ARG A 622 -76.17 17.67 -41.82
C ARG A 622 -75.01 16.86 -42.36
N VAL A 623 -73.82 17.46 -42.29
CA VAL A 623 -72.55 16.90 -42.74
C VAL A 623 -71.48 17.20 -41.71
N ARG A 624 -70.53 16.27 -41.53
CA ARG A 624 -69.31 16.49 -40.76
C ARG A 624 -68.15 16.61 -41.74
N ALA A 625 -67.24 17.53 -41.47
CA ALA A 625 -65.97 17.61 -42.17
C ALA A 625 -64.83 17.66 -41.15
N LEU A 626 -63.73 16.97 -41.44
CA LEU A 626 -62.53 16.86 -40.60
C LEU A 626 -61.29 17.03 -41.47
N ASP A 627 -60.20 17.48 -40.87
CA ASP A 627 -58.94 17.77 -41.55
C ASP A 627 -57.77 17.74 -40.55
N ASN A 628 -56.53 17.65 -41.02
CA ASN A 628 -55.34 17.77 -40.16
C ASN A 628 -55.04 19.23 -39.77
N GLN A 629 -55.52 20.22 -40.54
CA GLN A 629 -55.40 21.64 -40.23
C GLN A 629 -56.76 22.32 -40.02
N SER A 630 -57.50 22.63 -41.09
CA SER A 630 -58.76 23.40 -41.02
C SER A 630 -59.56 23.34 -42.33
N VAL A 631 -60.82 22.88 -42.22
CA VAL A 631 -61.76 22.88 -43.34
C VAL A 631 -62.31 24.30 -43.57
N ARG A 632 -61.96 24.93 -44.68
CA ARG A 632 -62.42 26.28 -45.05
C ARG A 632 -63.88 26.32 -45.50
N GLU A 633 -64.33 25.32 -46.24
CA GLU A 633 -65.73 25.25 -46.71
C GLU A 633 -66.22 23.83 -47.04
N VAL A 634 -67.53 23.62 -46.93
CA VAL A 634 -68.22 22.40 -47.40
C VAL A 634 -69.28 22.77 -48.43
N ARG A 635 -69.27 22.10 -49.59
CA ARG A 635 -70.18 22.34 -50.72
C ARG A 635 -71.22 21.24 -50.81
N ILE A 636 -72.49 21.60 -50.66
CA ILE A 636 -73.65 20.69 -50.73
C ILE A 636 -74.36 20.84 -52.08
N TYR A 637 -74.58 19.72 -52.75
CA TYR A 637 -75.26 19.60 -54.03
C TYR A 637 -76.55 18.79 -53.86
N VAL A 638 -77.62 19.21 -54.54
CA VAL A 638 -78.94 18.55 -54.56
C VAL A 638 -79.28 18.23 -56.02
N GLY A 639 -79.57 16.96 -56.33
CA GLY A 639 -79.89 16.53 -57.70
C GLY A 639 -78.76 16.83 -58.70
N GLY A 640 -77.50 16.82 -58.25
CA GLY A 640 -76.32 17.17 -59.04
C GLY A 640 -76.03 18.68 -59.20
N THR A 641 -76.93 19.56 -58.77
CA THR A 641 -76.72 21.03 -58.81
C THR A 641 -76.14 21.52 -57.48
N LEU A 642 -75.14 22.42 -57.51
CA LEU A 642 -74.64 23.05 -56.28
C LEU A 642 -75.77 23.88 -55.65
N TRP A 643 -76.11 23.57 -54.40
CA TRP A 643 -77.27 24.14 -53.71
C TRP A 643 -76.86 25.11 -52.59
N ARG A 644 -75.84 24.78 -51.80
CA ARG A 644 -75.29 25.68 -50.76
C ARG A 644 -73.80 25.42 -50.53
N THR A 645 -73.06 26.46 -50.16
CA THR A 645 -71.74 26.35 -49.53
C THR A 645 -71.86 26.77 -48.07
N LEU A 646 -71.20 26.02 -47.17
CA LEU A 646 -71.08 26.30 -45.75
C LEU A 646 -69.63 26.67 -45.44
N ALA A 647 -69.42 27.64 -44.55
CA ALA A 647 -68.13 27.96 -43.93
C ALA A 647 -68.21 27.60 -42.43
N PRO A 648 -67.09 27.47 -41.70
CA PRO A 648 -67.11 27.24 -40.26
C PRO A 648 -67.78 28.37 -39.46
N PRO A 649 -68.57 28.07 -38.40
CA PRO A 649 -69.12 26.76 -38.06
C PRO A 649 -70.16 26.31 -39.10
N PHE A 650 -70.19 25.01 -39.42
CA PHE A 650 -71.01 24.46 -40.52
C PHE A 650 -72.51 24.33 -40.16
N ASP A 651 -73.16 25.47 -39.90
CA ASP A 651 -74.56 25.57 -39.49
C ASP A 651 -75.50 24.83 -40.47
N PRO A 652 -76.25 23.82 -39.99
CA PRO A 652 -76.90 22.84 -40.85
C PRO A 652 -78.08 23.44 -41.63
N PRO A 653 -78.04 23.46 -42.98
CA PRO A 653 -79.12 24.03 -43.79
C PRO A 653 -80.49 23.37 -43.61
N GLU A 654 -81.57 24.15 -43.69
CA GLU A 654 -82.89 23.64 -44.06
C GLU A 654 -83.04 23.58 -45.59
N TRP A 655 -83.40 22.41 -46.12
CA TRP A 655 -83.81 22.20 -47.51
C TRP A 655 -85.34 22.00 -47.56
N ASP A 656 -86.03 22.87 -48.29
CA ASP A 656 -87.48 22.72 -48.54
C ASP A 656 -87.71 21.83 -49.78
N THR A 657 -88.33 20.67 -49.55
CA THR A 657 -88.61 19.67 -50.58
C THR A 657 -89.95 19.89 -51.29
N LEU A 658 -90.81 20.83 -50.84
CA LEU A 658 -92.16 21.01 -51.40
C LEU A 658 -92.16 21.45 -52.87
N GLY A 659 -91.06 22.07 -53.33
CA GLY A 659 -90.84 22.42 -54.74
C GLY A 659 -90.16 21.33 -55.58
N VAL A 660 -89.89 20.15 -55.00
CA VAL A 660 -89.15 19.04 -55.61
C VAL A 660 -90.12 17.90 -55.95
N ALA A 661 -89.94 17.27 -57.11
CA ALA A 661 -90.80 16.16 -57.54
C ALA A 661 -90.54 14.89 -56.72
N ASP A 662 -91.61 14.16 -56.39
CA ASP A 662 -91.54 12.90 -55.64
C ASP A 662 -90.73 11.83 -56.40
N GLY A 663 -89.68 11.31 -55.75
CA GLY A 663 -88.74 10.38 -56.36
C GLY A 663 -87.36 10.38 -55.68
N PRO A 664 -86.40 9.57 -56.18
CA PRO A 664 -85.03 9.55 -55.67
C PRO A 664 -84.28 10.83 -56.05
N VAL A 665 -83.59 11.42 -55.08
CA VAL A 665 -82.73 12.61 -55.23
C VAL A 665 -81.38 12.30 -54.60
N VAL A 666 -80.30 12.44 -55.37
CA VAL A 666 -78.93 12.33 -54.85
C VAL A 666 -78.52 13.63 -54.17
N LEU A 667 -78.01 13.52 -52.95
CA LEU A 667 -77.37 14.58 -52.17
C LEU A 667 -75.87 14.30 -52.12
N LYS A 668 -75.05 15.34 -52.32
CA LYS A 668 -73.59 15.21 -52.40
C LYS A 668 -72.87 16.31 -51.64
N ALA A 669 -71.82 15.95 -50.90
CA ALA A 669 -70.99 16.86 -50.11
C ALA A 669 -69.50 16.74 -50.50
N ILE A 670 -68.79 17.87 -50.49
CA ILE A 670 -67.33 17.96 -50.70
C ILE A 670 -66.77 18.98 -49.71
N ALA A 671 -65.78 18.60 -48.90
CA ALA A 671 -65.02 19.53 -48.04
C ALA A 671 -63.76 20.05 -48.75
N ILE A 672 -63.35 21.27 -48.43
CA ILE A 672 -62.14 21.92 -48.94
C ILE A 672 -61.44 22.62 -47.77
N ASP A 673 -60.14 22.37 -47.59
CA ASP A 673 -59.31 22.97 -46.54
C ASP A 673 -58.78 24.36 -46.90
N ASP A 674 -58.09 25.02 -45.97
CA ASP A 674 -57.46 26.32 -46.19
C ASP A 674 -56.29 26.30 -47.20
N ALA A 675 -55.52 25.20 -47.29
CA ALA A 675 -54.46 25.02 -48.29
C ALA A 675 -55.02 24.86 -49.73
N GLY A 676 -56.28 24.45 -49.87
CA GLY A 676 -56.97 24.21 -51.12
C GLY A 676 -57.15 22.73 -51.51
N ASN A 677 -56.73 21.75 -50.69
CA ASN A 677 -57.00 20.35 -50.98
C ASN A 677 -58.49 20.04 -50.77
N ARG A 678 -58.95 18.92 -51.31
CA ARG A 678 -60.37 18.57 -51.38
C ARG A 678 -60.59 17.14 -50.93
N SER A 679 -61.68 16.93 -50.21
CA SER A 679 -62.13 15.61 -49.86
C SER A 679 -62.54 14.83 -51.10
N ASP A 680 -62.48 13.51 -50.99
CA ASP A 680 -63.27 12.67 -51.87
C ASP A 680 -64.78 12.88 -51.52
N PRO A 681 -65.72 12.77 -52.48
CA PRO A 681 -67.10 13.23 -52.25
C PRO A 681 -67.95 12.21 -51.49
N ALA A 682 -68.74 12.67 -50.52
CA ALA A 682 -69.77 11.85 -49.87
C ALA A 682 -71.11 11.99 -50.60
N GLU A 683 -71.70 10.89 -51.05
CA GLU A 683 -72.97 10.84 -51.79
C GLU A 683 -73.97 9.90 -51.11
N ILE A 684 -75.23 10.32 -51.05
CA ILE A 684 -76.38 9.53 -50.56
C ILE A 684 -77.60 9.78 -51.47
N GLN A 685 -78.56 8.86 -51.49
CA GLN A 685 -79.81 9.00 -52.25
C GLN A 685 -81.03 8.97 -51.32
N VAL A 686 -81.72 10.10 -51.19
CA VAL A 686 -82.98 10.21 -50.44
C VAL A 686 -84.19 10.08 -51.36
N ASN A 687 -85.36 9.77 -50.79
CA ASN A 687 -86.62 9.66 -51.51
C ASN A 687 -87.56 10.80 -51.13
N VAL A 688 -87.77 11.78 -52.03
CA VAL A 688 -88.74 12.86 -51.81
C VAL A 688 -90.17 12.31 -51.93
N ARG A 689 -91.01 12.63 -50.94
CA ARG A 689 -92.37 12.07 -50.76
C ARG A 689 -93.38 13.12 -50.25
N ASN A 690 -93.66 14.15 -51.04
CA ASN A 690 -94.48 15.29 -50.60
C ASN A 690 -96.00 14.99 -50.47
N GLN A 691 -96.47 13.77 -50.76
CA GLN A 691 -97.89 13.38 -50.57
C GLN A 691 -98.30 13.17 -49.09
N GLY A 692 -97.59 13.78 -48.15
CA GLY A 692 -97.92 13.84 -46.73
C GLY A 692 -96.72 14.37 -45.94
N VAL A 693 -96.88 15.50 -45.24
CA VAL A 693 -95.80 16.07 -44.42
C VAL A 693 -95.80 15.37 -43.05
N PRO A 694 -94.66 14.79 -42.60
CA PRO A 694 -94.55 14.18 -41.28
C PRO A 694 -94.60 15.22 -40.15
N PRO A 695 -94.93 14.83 -38.91
CA PRO A 695 -94.81 15.71 -37.75
C PRO A 695 -93.36 16.18 -37.56
N ALA A 696 -93.19 17.43 -37.11
CA ALA A 696 -91.88 18.01 -36.82
C ALA A 696 -91.40 17.61 -35.42
N LEU A 697 -90.10 17.30 -35.29
CA LEU A 697 -89.45 16.93 -34.02
C LEU A 697 -88.56 18.08 -33.53
N SER A 698 -88.64 18.41 -32.24
CA SER A 698 -87.83 19.48 -31.64
C SER A 698 -87.42 19.13 -30.21
N ILE A 699 -86.16 19.43 -29.86
CA ILE A 699 -85.65 19.30 -28.48
C ILE A 699 -85.96 20.60 -27.75
N LEU A 700 -86.72 20.50 -26.65
CA LEU A 700 -87.10 21.62 -25.80
C LEU A 700 -86.14 21.81 -24.62
N ASN A 701 -85.58 20.72 -24.10
CA ASN A 701 -84.59 20.72 -23.01
C ASN A 701 -83.59 19.57 -23.22
N PRO A 702 -82.30 19.72 -22.89
CA PRO A 702 -81.61 20.98 -22.60
C PRO A 702 -81.63 21.96 -23.79
N ALA A 703 -81.31 23.22 -23.51
CA ALA A 703 -81.05 24.26 -24.51
C ALA A 703 -79.70 24.06 -25.20
N GLU A 704 -79.50 24.77 -26.32
CA GLU A 704 -78.34 24.56 -27.18
C GLU A 704 -77.07 25.15 -26.57
N GLY A 705 -76.05 24.31 -26.36
CA GLY A 705 -74.85 24.71 -25.62
C GLY A 705 -75.08 24.88 -24.12
N GLU A 706 -76.20 24.40 -23.56
CA GLU A 706 -76.43 24.39 -22.10
C GLU A 706 -75.40 23.49 -21.40
N ALA A 707 -74.89 23.96 -20.26
CA ALA A 707 -74.04 23.19 -19.37
C ALA A 707 -74.89 22.33 -18.43
N VAL A 708 -74.60 21.03 -18.37
CA VAL A 708 -75.33 20.04 -17.58
C VAL A 708 -74.36 19.17 -16.77
N GLY A 709 -74.82 18.60 -15.66
CA GLY A 709 -74.09 17.53 -14.98
C GLY A 709 -74.26 16.18 -15.67
N VAL A 710 -73.56 15.16 -15.18
CA VAL A 710 -73.65 13.77 -15.70
C VAL A 710 -75.07 13.18 -15.63
N GLN A 711 -75.94 13.73 -14.78
CA GLN A 711 -77.38 13.46 -14.72
C GLN A 711 -78.18 14.69 -15.20
N PHE A 712 -79.03 14.53 -16.22
CA PHE A 712 -79.85 15.63 -16.76
C PHE A 712 -81.14 15.14 -17.45
N GLN A 713 -82.10 16.06 -17.66
CA GLN A 713 -83.39 15.75 -18.30
C GLN A 713 -83.46 16.21 -19.75
N VAL A 714 -83.95 15.31 -20.61
CA VAL A 714 -84.22 15.58 -22.02
C VAL A 714 -85.72 15.62 -22.26
N ARG A 715 -86.16 16.72 -22.89
CA ARG A 715 -87.55 16.99 -23.25
C ARG A 715 -87.65 17.21 -24.74
N ALA A 716 -88.52 16.45 -25.42
CA ALA A 716 -88.78 16.59 -26.85
C ALA A 716 -90.26 16.84 -27.12
N SER A 717 -90.56 17.55 -28.20
CA SER A 717 -91.91 17.77 -28.72
C SER A 717 -92.04 17.27 -30.15
N VAL A 718 -93.18 16.65 -30.45
CA VAL A 718 -93.57 16.16 -31.77
C VAL A 718 -94.84 16.91 -32.18
N THR A 719 -94.72 17.76 -33.21
CA THR A 719 -95.77 18.72 -33.60
C THR A 719 -96.32 18.39 -34.99
N LYS A 720 -97.63 18.17 -35.07
CA LYS A 720 -98.34 17.67 -36.25
C LYS A 720 -98.41 18.70 -37.39
N GLN A 721 -97.78 18.37 -38.51
CA GLN A 721 -97.80 19.19 -39.74
C GLN A 721 -99.03 18.90 -40.62
N GLY A 722 -100.23 19.00 -40.03
CA GLY A 722 -101.53 18.83 -40.70
C GLY A 722 -101.91 17.39 -41.06
N THR A 723 -100.99 16.60 -41.63
CA THR A 723 -101.24 15.22 -42.07
C THR A 723 -101.45 14.26 -40.90
N PRO A 724 -102.38 13.28 -40.99
CA PRO A 724 -102.42 12.16 -40.07
C PRO A 724 -101.18 11.27 -40.15
N PHE A 725 -100.72 10.81 -39.00
CA PHE A 725 -99.57 9.89 -38.88
C PHE A 725 -99.82 8.85 -37.79
N SER A 726 -99.13 7.71 -37.89
CA SER A 726 -99.05 6.69 -36.84
C SER A 726 -97.59 6.32 -36.57
N TRP A 727 -97.23 6.10 -35.30
CA TRP A 727 -95.88 5.67 -34.95
C TRP A 727 -95.54 4.26 -35.47
N ILE A 728 -94.28 4.07 -35.87
CA ILE A 728 -93.69 2.77 -36.20
C ILE A 728 -92.68 2.44 -35.09
N PRO A 729 -93.01 1.56 -34.13
CA PRO A 729 -92.09 1.24 -33.05
C PRO A 729 -90.87 0.45 -33.58
N GLN A 730 -89.67 0.83 -33.16
CA GLN A 730 -88.50 -0.06 -33.22
C GLN A 730 -88.21 -0.55 -31.80
N ASN A 731 -87.82 -1.81 -31.62
CA ASN A 731 -87.48 -2.38 -30.30
C ASN A 731 -88.53 -2.06 -29.20
N GLY A 732 -89.81 -2.04 -29.56
CA GLY A 732 -90.94 -1.77 -28.66
C GLY A 732 -91.21 -0.30 -28.32
N ASN A 733 -90.50 0.66 -28.92
CA ASN A 733 -90.55 2.08 -28.56
C ASN A 733 -90.69 2.98 -29.79
N ASN A 734 -91.37 4.13 -29.64
CA ASN A 734 -91.69 5.05 -30.75
C ASN A 734 -90.66 6.17 -30.96
N LEU A 735 -89.95 6.60 -29.90
CA LEU A 735 -89.01 7.71 -29.90
C LEU A 735 -87.94 7.48 -28.81
N TRP A 736 -86.66 7.72 -29.13
CA TRP A 736 -85.54 7.64 -28.17
C TRP A 736 -84.77 8.94 -28.13
N ALA A 737 -84.11 9.20 -27.01
CA ALA A 737 -82.95 10.06 -26.94
C ALA A 737 -81.67 9.20 -26.89
N ARG A 738 -80.58 9.70 -27.47
CA ARG A 738 -79.24 9.10 -27.42
C ARG A 738 -78.20 10.18 -27.16
N VAL A 739 -77.20 9.87 -26.36
CA VAL A 739 -76.03 10.73 -26.13
C VAL A 739 -74.79 10.08 -26.74
N TYR A 740 -74.06 10.84 -27.54
CA TYR A 740 -72.80 10.43 -28.15
C TYR A 740 -71.66 11.32 -27.66
N ASP A 741 -70.45 10.75 -27.51
CA ASP A 741 -69.24 11.51 -27.20
C ASP A 741 -68.68 12.26 -28.43
N TYR A 742 -67.63 13.07 -28.23
CA TYR A 742 -66.94 13.82 -29.30
C TYR A 742 -66.39 12.92 -30.44
N ARG A 743 -66.17 11.63 -30.16
CA ARG A 743 -65.70 10.64 -31.14
C ARG A 743 -66.86 10.05 -31.96
N GLY A 744 -68.11 10.28 -31.54
CA GLY A 744 -69.31 9.71 -32.15
C GLY A 744 -69.70 8.34 -31.57
N SER A 745 -69.10 7.92 -30.45
CA SER A 745 -69.45 6.67 -29.76
C SER A 745 -70.72 6.86 -28.95
N LEU A 746 -71.65 5.90 -29.01
CA LEU A 746 -72.87 5.92 -28.20
C LEU A 746 -72.49 5.74 -26.72
N VAL A 747 -72.78 6.77 -25.91
CA VAL A 747 -72.62 6.73 -24.45
C VAL A 747 -73.86 6.06 -23.83
N GLN A 748 -75.05 6.52 -24.21
CA GLN A 748 -76.31 6.05 -23.64
C GLN A 748 -77.49 6.23 -24.60
N GLU A 749 -78.48 5.32 -24.51
CA GLU A 749 -79.80 5.41 -25.15
C GLU A 749 -80.88 5.35 -24.06
N VAL A 750 -81.93 6.16 -24.17
CA VAL A 750 -83.14 6.05 -23.35
C VAL A 750 -84.41 6.21 -24.19
N PRO A 751 -85.46 5.39 -24.00
CA PRO A 751 -86.76 5.64 -24.59
C PRO A 751 -87.44 6.84 -23.90
N LEU A 752 -88.12 7.68 -24.68
CA LEU A 752 -88.73 8.91 -24.17
C LEU A 752 -90.17 8.67 -23.66
N LEU A 753 -90.32 8.08 -22.46
CA LEU A 753 -91.48 8.30 -21.55
C LEU A 753 -91.38 7.50 -20.23
N VAL A 754 -91.91 8.10 -19.14
CA VAL A 754 -92.12 7.42 -17.84
C VAL A 754 -93.35 6.50 -17.92
N ASN A 755 -93.29 5.34 -17.26
CA ASN A 755 -94.33 4.30 -17.25
C ASN A 755 -94.76 3.73 -18.62
N GLY A 756 -93.98 3.93 -19.68
CA GLY A 756 -94.16 3.26 -20.98
C GLY A 756 -95.42 3.62 -21.77
N ALA A 757 -96.19 4.62 -21.30
CA ALA A 757 -97.17 5.30 -22.14
C ALA A 757 -96.48 5.79 -23.43
N GLN A 758 -97.19 5.80 -24.56
CA GLN A 758 -96.62 6.19 -25.85
C GLN A 758 -97.13 7.57 -26.26
N PRO A 759 -96.39 8.33 -27.11
CA PRO A 759 -96.88 9.59 -27.65
C PRO A 759 -98.15 9.36 -28.47
N ALA A 760 -99.08 10.31 -28.46
CA ALA A 760 -100.36 10.15 -29.15
C ALA A 760 -100.18 10.11 -30.67
N ASN A 761 -100.76 9.11 -31.34
CA ASN A 761 -100.88 9.13 -32.79
C ASN A 761 -101.70 10.36 -33.22
N ASN A 762 -101.30 11.02 -34.32
CA ASN A 762 -102.11 12.05 -34.99
C ASN A 762 -102.45 13.30 -34.14
N ALA A 763 -101.66 13.58 -33.08
CA ALA A 763 -101.79 14.75 -32.21
C ALA A 763 -100.41 15.24 -31.70
N ASP A 764 -100.34 16.50 -31.27
CA ASP A 764 -99.13 17.07 -30.69
C ASP A 764 -98.78 16.37 -29.37
N SER A 765 -97.51 16.00 -29.19
CA SER A 765 -97.02 15.26 -28.02
C SER A 765 -95.75 15.89 -27.47
N VAL A 766 -95.62 15.93 -26.14
CA VAL A 766 -94.38 16.31 -25.43
C VAL A 766 -93.98 15.14 -24.54
N VAL A 767 -92.69 14.79 -24.56
CA VAL A 767 -92.16 13.58 -23.94
C VAL A 767 -90.81 13.85 -23.26
N GLU A 768 -90.56 13.15 -22.17
CA GLU A 768 -89.45 13.44 -21.24
C GLU A 768 -88.77 12.14 -20.78
N ALA A 769 -87.44 12.18 -20.65
CA ALA A 769 -86.61 11.15 -20.04
C ALA A 769 -85.44 11.79 -19.25
N SER A 770 -84.79 11.01 -18.40
CA SER A 770 -83.59 11.42 -17.68
C SER A 770 -82.40 10.56 -18.12
N PHE A 771 -81.26 11.19 -18.37
CA PHE A 771 -79.97 10.53 -18.54
C PHE A 771 -79.22 10.48 -17.21
N ASP A 772 -78.40 9.44 -17.08
CA ASP A 772 -77.29 9.34 -16.13
C ASP A 772 -76.11 8.74 -16.89
N LEU A 773 -75.13 9.57 -17.25
CA LEU A 773 -73.99 9.16 -18.06
C LEU A 773 -72.86 8.50 -17.22
N GLY A 774 -72.97 8.49 -15.90
CA GLY A 774 -71.92 8.02 -15.01
C GLY A 774 -70.59 8.80 -15.15
N ASN A 775 -69.47 8.09 -15.07
CA ASN A 775 -68.12 8.67 -15.08
C ASN A 775 -67.62 9.01 -16.51
N VAL A 776 -68.31 9.92 -17.20
CA VAL A 776 -67.82 10.58 -18.42
C VAL A 776 -66.89 11.76 -18.09
N PRO A 777 -65.94 12.13 -18.98
CA PRO A 777 -65.17 13.37 -18.83
C PRO A 777 -66.04 14.62 -19.02
N ALA A 778 -65.50 15.78 -18.62
CA ALA A 778 -66.09 17.08 -18.97
C ALA A 778 -65.78 17.39 -20.45
N ASP A 779 -66.82 17.45 -21.29
CA ASP A 779 -66.69 17.59 -22.74
C ASP A 779 -68.03 17.99 -23.39
N LEU A 780 -68.04 18.29 -24.69
CA LEU A 780 -69.23 18.59 -25.46
C LEU A 780 -69.85 17.31 -26.04
N TYR A 781 -71.02 16.93 -25.53
CA TYR A 781 -71.75 15.74 -25.92
C TYR A 781 -72.85 16.05 -26.94
N ARG A 782 -73.09 15.10 -27.84
CA ARG A 782 -74.10 15.21 -28.90
C ARG A 782 -75.36 14.44 -28.51
N LEU A 783 -76.38 15.18 -28.10
CA LEU A 783 -77.72 14.66 -27.83
C LEU A 783 -78.50 14.54 -29.13
N VAL A 784 -78.93 13.33 -29.48
CA VAL A 784 -79.81 13.02 -30.61
C VAL A 784 -81.17 12.61 -30.07
N VAL A 785 -82.25 13.03 -30.73
CA VAL A 785 -83.59 12.46 -30.54
C VAL A 785 -84.12 12.01 -31.89
N GLU A 786 -84.62 10.77 -31.97
CA GLU A 786 -85.17 10.23 -33.22
C GLU A 786 -86.26 9.17 -33.00
N GLY A 787 -87.01 8.88 -34.07
CA GLY A 787 -88.08 7.88 -34.13
C GLY A 787 -88.63 7.73 -35.54
N PHE A 788 -89.64 6.87 -35.71
CA PHE A 788 -90.21 6.56 -37.03
C PHE A 788 -91.73 6.67 -37.04
N VAL A 789 -92.27 7.22 -38.13
CA VAL A 789 -93.72 7.41 -38.33
C VAL A 789 -94.14 7.00 -39.73
N GLU A 790 -95.32 6.41 -39.84
CA GLU A 790 -96.00 6.18 -41.10
C GLU A 790 -96.94 7.36 -41.41
N VAL A 791 -96.86 7.87 -42.63
CA VAL A 791 -97.76 8.88 -43.19
C VAL A 791 -98.25 8.34 -44.53
N ASN A 792 -99.56 8.15 -44.68
CA ASN A 792 -100.19 7.63 -45.92
C ASN A 792 -99.53 6.34 -46.47
N GLY A 793 -99.12 5.40 -45.61
CA GLY A 793 -98.44 4.15 -46.01
C GLY A 793 -96.94 4.28 -46.27
N THR A 794 -96.32 5.44 -45.99
CA THR A 794 -94.89 5.69 -46.20
C THR A 794 -94.18 5.98 -44.87
N THR A 795 -93.08 5.26 -44.60
CA THR A 795 -92.22 5.45 -43.43
C THR A 795 -91.31 6.66 -43.56
N PHE A 796 -91.36 7.58 -42.59
CA PHE A 796 -90.42 8.69 -42.42
C PHE A 796 -89.61 8.53 -41.12
N ARG A 797 -88.33 8.91 -41.15
CA ARG A 797 -87.49 9.10 -39.96
C ARG A 797 -87.72 10.51 -39.43
N LEU A 798 -87.99 10.63 -38.14
CA LEU A 798 -87.91 11.89 -37.42
C LEU A 798 -86.51 11.97 -36.79
N TYR A 799 -85.79 13.07 -37.00
CA TYR A 799 -84.44 13.28 -36.46
C TYR A 799 -84.30 14.71 -35.93
N GLN A 800 -83.64 14.85 -34.79
CA GLN A 800 -83.20 16.12 -34.24
C GLN A 800 -81.93 15.89 -33.42
N GLU A 801 -81.06 16.89 -33.31
CA GLU A 801 -79.88 16.80 -32.43
C GLU A 801 -79.52 18.17 -31.85
N ARG A 802 -78.72 18.15 -30.79
CA ARG A 802 -78.27 19.33 -30.04
C ARG A 802 -76.94 19.02 -29.36
N LEU A 803 -76.04 20.00 -29.30
CA LEU A 803 -74.82 19.93 -28.50
C LEU A 803 -75.11 20.39 -27.07
N VAL A 804 -74.57 19.65 -26.10
CA VAL A 804 -74.80 19.82 -24.65
C VAL A 804 -73.45 19.68 -23.95
N SER A 805 -73.06 20.66 -23.14
CA SER A 805 -71.77 20.64 -22.45
C SER A 805 -71.91 19.88 -21.14
N VAL A 806 -71.22 18.75 -20.96
CA VAL A 806 -71.22 18.02 -19.68
C VAL A 806 -70.05 18.53 -18.85
N GLU A 807 -70.32 18.97 -17.63
CA GLU A 807 -69.29 19.42 -16.67
C GLU A 807 -69.12 18.40 -15.55
N VAL A 808 -67.86 18.03 -15.25
CA VAL A 808 -67.50 17.07 -14.18
C VAL A 808 -66.28 17.55 -13.39
N SER A 809 -66.26 17.26 -12.09
CA SER A 809 -65.07 17.38 -11.25
C SER A 809 -64.13 16.19 -11.48
N SER A 810 -62.88 16.46 -11.86
CA SER A 810 -61.94 15.48 -12.44
C SER A 810 -61.43 14.36 -11.52
N ASN A 811 -61.03 13.24 -12.13
CA ASN A 811 -60.26 12.13 -11.54
C ASN A 811 -59.21 11.64 -12.56
N LEU A 812 -57.90 11.79 -12.30
CA LEU A 812 -56.80 11.22 -13.10
C LEU A 812 -56.04 10.13 -12.29
N PRO A 813 -55.22 9.26 -12.95
CA PRO A 813 -54.63 8.08 -12.32
C PRO A 813 -53.17 8.26 -11.80
N PRO A 814 -52.74 7.51 -10.76
CA PRO A 814 -51.41 7.66 -10.16
C PRO A 814 -50.19 7.26 -11.01
N ALA A 815 -49.06 7.93 -10.74
CA ALA A 815 -47.72 7.62 -11.24
C ALA A 815 -46.83 6.98 -10.15
N LEU A 816 -46.19 5.86 -10.48
CA LEU A 816 -45.22 5.14 -9.64
C LEU A 816 -43.88 5.05 -10.37
N VAL A 817 -42.75 5.23 -9.66
CA VAL A 817 -41.40 5.05 -10.21
C VAL A 817 -40.51 4.32 -9.20
N ILE A 818 -39.84 3.22 -9.61
CA ILE A 818 -38.87 2.51 -8.77
C ILE A 818 -37.44 2.92 -9.12
N TYR A 819 -36.62 3.19 -8.10
CA TYR A 819 -35.21 3.59 -8.25
C TYR A 819 -34.21 2.48 -7.92
N SER A 820 -34.54 1.58 -7.00
CA SER A 820 -33.81 0.34 -6.69
C SER A 820 -34.79 -0.69 -6.07
N PRO A 821 -34.65 -2.01 -6.33
CA PRO A 821 -33.67 -2.64 -7.24
C PRO A 821 -33.92 -2.30 -8.71
N ARG A 822 -33.02 -2.74 -9.58
CA ARG A 822 -33.10 -2.60 -11.04
C ARG A 822 -33.12 -3.98 -11.71
N GLN A 823 -33.31 -3.98 -13.03
CA GLN A 823 -33.22 -5.18 -13.85
C GLN A 823 -31.85 -5.84 -13.71
N GLY A 824 -31.82 -7.10 -13.25
CA GLY A 824 -30.61 -7.89 -13.03
C GLY A 824 -29.98 -7.80 -11.63
N THR A 825 -30.57 -7.05 -10.69
CA THR A 825 -30.00 -6.85 -9.34
C THR A 825 -29.92 -8.16 -8.54
N VAL A 826 -28.75 -8.42 -7.96
CA VAL A 826 -28.48 -9.56 -7.08
C VAL A 826 -28.71 -9.17 -5.62
N LEU A 827 -29.60 -9.89 -4.97
CA LEU A 827 -29.98 -9.72 -3.57
C LEU A 827 -29.13 -10.67 -2.73
N ALA A 828 -28.08 -10.12 -2.11
CA ALA A 828 -27.09 -10.86 -1.32
C ALA A 828 -27.35 -10.84 0.19
N ALA A 829 -28.03 -9.79 0.67
CA ALA A 829 -28.38 -9.63 2.07
C ALA A 829 -29.68 -10.38 2.43
N ASN A 830 -29.91 -10.56 3.73
CA ASN A 830 -31.10 -11.20 4.30
C ASN A 830 -32.38 -10.33 4.15
N THR A 831 -32.25 -9.12 3.61
CA THR A 831 -33.31 -8.13 3.37
C THR A 831 -33.15 -7.55 1.96
N LEU A 832 -34.27 -7.44 1.24
CA LEU A 832 -34.39 -6.66 0.01
C LEU A 832 -34.83 -5.24 0.39
N HIS A 833 -34.10 -4.22 -0.06
CA HIS A 833 -34.47 -2.82 0.12
C HIS A 833 -35.05 -2.28 -1.19
N ILE A 834 -36.22 -1.67 -1.13
CA ILE A 834 -36.91 -1.07 -2.29
C ILE A 834 -37.01 0.43 -2.04
N VAL A 835 -36.66 1.24 -3.04
CA VAL A 835 -36.75 2.70 -2.99
C VAL A 835 -37.41 3.21 -4.26
N GLY A 836 -38.36 4.13 -4.13
CA GLY A 836 -39.10 4.70 -5.25
C GLY A 836 -39.86 5.97 -4.86
N ASP A 837 -40.74 6.40 -5.75
CA ASP A 837 -41.59 7.59 -5.61
C ASP A 837 -43.00 7.27 -6.13
N VAL A 838 -44.03 7.82 -5.48
CA VAL A 838 -45.42 7.73 -5.93
C VAL A 838 -46.09 9.10 -5.86
N THR A 839 -46.57 9.56 -7.02
CA THR A 839 -47.25 10.83 -7.20
C THR A 839 -48.64 10.63 -7.81
N ASP A 840 -49.58 11.48 -7.42
CA ASP A 840 -51.00 11.37 -7.77
C ASP A 840 -51.63 12.75 -7.61
N ASP A 841 -52.26 13.28 -8.66
CA ASP A 841 -52.91 14.59 -8.65
C ASP A 841 -54.30 14.56 -7.98
N SER A 842 -54.86 13.36 -7.76
CA SER A 842 -56.14 13.13 -7.09
C SER A 842 -56.02 12.91 -5.57
N GLY A 843 -54.83 12.54 -5.08
CA GLY A 843 -54.53 12.26 -3.68
C GLY A 843 -55.06 10.92 -3.14
N ARG A 844 -55.21 9.88 -3.98
CA ARG A 844 -55.94 8.63 -3.70
C ARG A 844 -55.11 7.35 -3.84
N VAL A 845 -53.78 7.45 -3.84
CA VAL A 845 -52.92 6.29 -3.55
C VAL A 845 -53.11 5.85 -2.11
N HIS A 846 -53.52 4.59 -1.93
CA HIS A 846 -53.73 3.97 -0.62
C HIS A 846 -52.63 2.99 -0.23
N ALA A 847 -52.02 2.27 -1.18
CA ALA A 847 -50.94 1.33 -0.88
C ALA A 847 -49.97 1.12 -2.05
N VAL A 848 -48.76 0.67 -1.72
CA VAL A 848 -47.84 0.02 -2.65
C VAL A 848 -47.80 -1.47 -2.30
N GLU A 849 -47.90 -2.33 -3.31
CA GLU A 849 -47.83 -3.78 -3.16
C GLU A 849 -46.63 -4.34 -3.93
N VAL A 850 -45.91 -5.26 -3.28
CA VAL A 850 -44.68 -5.88 -3.74
C VAL A 850 -44.86 -7.40 -3.74
N ARG A 851 -44.51 -8.04 -4.86
CA ARG A 851 -44.59 -9.50 -5.02
C ARG A 851 -43.25 -10.07 -5.47
N MET A 852 -42.82 -11.18 -4.86
CA MET A 852 -41.71 -12.00 -5.36
C MET A 852 -42.26 -13.30 -5.94
N ILE A 853 -42.12 -13.45 -7.25
CA ILE A 853 -42.61 -14.59 -8.03
C ILE A 853 -41.38 -15.39 -8.49
N ALA A 854 -41.29 -16.67 -8.15
CA ALA A 854 -40.13 -17.49 -8.50
C ALA A 854 -40.01 -17.68 -10.02
N GLY A 855 -38.80 -17.57 -10.59
CA GLY A 855 -38.57 -17.59 -12.04
C GLY A 855 -38.09 -16.24 -12.57
N THR A 856 -38.38 -15.94 -13.83
CA THR A 856 -38.10 -14.62 -14.44
C THR A 856 -39.40 -13.94 -14.84
N CYS A 857 -39.42 -12.64 -15.08
CA CYS A 857 -40.64 -11.93 -15.49
C CYS A 857 -41.14 -12.42 -16.87
N ALA A 858 -40.25 -12.93 -17.72
CA ALA A 858 -40.60 -13.60 -18.98
C ALA A 858 -41.12 -15.05 -18.80
N ALA A 859 -40.91 -15.67 -17.63
CA ALA A 859 -41.35 -17.02 -17.31
C ALA A 859 -41.69 -17.16 -15.80
N PRO A 860 -42.76 -16.49 -15.32
CA PRO A 860 -43.13 -16.50 -13.91
C PRO A 860 -43.68 -17.87 -13.50
N GLY A 861 -43.13 -18.40 -12.40
CA GLY A 861 -43.61 -19.60 -11.72
C GLY A 861 -44.60 -19.25 -10.60
N GLN A 862 -44.41 -19.85 -9.43
CA GLN A 862 -45.27 -19.63 -8.28
C GLN A 862 -44.99 -18.25 -7.63
N GLU A 863 -46.05 -17.58 -7.17
CA GLU A 863 -45.95 -16.41 -6.30
C GLU A 863 -45.54 -16.88 -4.89
N ASN A 864 -44.33 -16.53 -4.46
CA ASN A 864 -43.70 -17.07 -3.24
C ASN A 864 -43.75 -16.09 -2.06
N TYR A 865 -43.99 -14.80 -2.32
CA TYR A 865 -44.15 -13.79 -1.28
C TYR A 865 -44.96 -12.59 -1.78
N LEU A 866 -45.79 -12.04 -0.90
CA LEU A 866 -46.65 -10.88 -1.14
C LEU A 866 -46.60 -9.96 0.08
N LEU A 867 -46.23 -8.70 -0.10
CA LEU A 867 -46.24 -7.67 0.93
C LEU A 867 -46.98 -6.44 0.42
N ARG A 868 -48.00 -6.00 1.15
CA ARG A 868 -48.75 -4.76 0.91
C ARG A 868 -48.39 -3.76 2.00
N TYR A 869 -48.05 -2.54 1.60
CA TYR A 869 -47.67 -1.44 2.47
C TYR A 869 -48.63 -0.27 2.24
N GLU A 870 -49.39 0.11 3.26
CA GLU A 870 -50.38 1.19 3.16
C GLU A 870 -49.67 2.55 3.33
N ALA A 871 -49.91 3.46 2.37
CA ALA A 871 -49.38 4.81 2.31
C ALA A 871 -50.19 5.75 3.25
N ALA A 872 -49.74 6.94 3.65
CA ALA A 872 -48.85 7.89 2.98
C ALA A 872 -47.95 8.64 4.04
N PRO A 873 -47.31 9.81 3.78
CA PRO A 873 -47.57 10.83 2.76
C PRO A 873 -47.02 10.50 1.36
N TYR A 874 -47.58 11.18 0.37
CA TYR A 874 -47.27 11.05 -1.06
C TYR A 874 -45.85 11.53 -1.37
N GLY A 875 -45.17 10.86 -2.30
CA GLY A 875 -43.76 11.11 -2.64
C GLY A 875 -42.85 9.90 -2.42
N LEU A 876 -41.61 10.19 -2.01
CA LEU A 876 -40.50 9.24 -1.85
C LEU A 876 -40.77 8.20 -0.75
N PHE A 877 -40.54 6.92 -1.06
CA PHE A 877 -40.71 5.81 -0.12
C PHE A 877 -39.51 4.86 -0.06
N HIS A 878 -39.37 4.17 1.07
CA HIS A 878 -38.46 3.05 1.30
C HIS A 878 -39.22 1.89 1.94
N MET A 879 -38.98 0.66 1.47
CA MET A 879 -39.53 -0.56 2.04
C MET A 879 -38.42 -1.59 2.28
N GLU A 880 -38.53 -2.34 3.37
CA GLU A 880 -37.66 -3.46 3.70
C GLU A 880 -38.44 -4.77 3.65
N VAL A 881 -37.95 -5.73 2.87
CA VAL A 881 -38.56 -7.04 2.64
C VAL A 881 -37.63 -8.13 3.20
N PRO A 882 -37.94 -8.75 4.35
CA PRO A 882 -37.07 -9.76 4.97
C PRO A 882 -37.12 -11.08 4.19
N LEU A 883 -36.01 -11.44 3.53
CA LEU A 883 -35.88 -12.64 2.72
C LEU A 883 -35.70 -13.91 3.56
N ASP A 884 -35.12 -13.78 4.76
CA ASP A 884 -34.78 -14.91 5.64
C ASP A 884 -35.85 -15.24 6.68
N GLY A 885 -36.96 -14.50 6.67
CA GLY A 885 -38.15 -14.82 7.48
C GLY A 885 -39.13 -15.79 6.80
N HIS A 886 -38.99 -16.05 5.49
CA HIS A 886 -40.02 -16.71 4.69
C HIS A 886 -39.57 -18.09 4.15
N PRO A 887 -40.32 -19.19 4.40
CA PRO A 887 -39.88 -20.55 4.06
C PRO A 887 -39.77 -20.82 2.54
N ASP A 888 -40.42 -20.00 1.72
CA ASP A 888 -40.51 -20.17 0.28
C ASP A 888 -39.53 -19.29 -0.52
N ILE A 889 -38.74 -18.40 0.12
CA ILE A 889 -37.74 -17.56 -0.55
C ILE A 889 -36.36 -18.23 -0.51
N ARG A 890 -36.10 -19.05 -1.53
CA ARG A 890 -34.82 -19.78 -1.74
C ARG A 890 -33.91 -19.04 -2.71
N ASP A 891 -32.61 -19.34 -2.68
CA ASP A 891 -31.65 -18.79 -3.66
C ASP A 891 -32.03 -19.21 -5.08
N GLY A 892 -32.11 -18.23 -6.00
CA GLY A 892 -32.71 -18.40 -7.31
C GLY A 892 -33.08 -17.07 -7.98
N PHE A 893 -33.66 -17.15 -9.17
CA PHE A 893 -34.23 -16.00 -9.88
C PHE A 893 -35.67 -15.74 -9.42
N TYR A 894 -36.04 -14.47 -9.34
CA TYR A 894 -37.41 -14.02 -9.09
C TYR A 894 -37.77 -12.88 -10.04
N CYS A 895 -39.02 -12.83 -10.48
CA CYS A 895 -39.64 -11.58 -10.89
C CYS A 895 -40.10 -10.83 -9.65
N LEU A 896 -39.57 -9.62 -9.44
CA LEU A 896 -40.08 -8.67 -8.46
C LEU A 896 -41.10 -7.76 -9.17
N ARG A 897 -42.37 -7.88 -8.80
CA ARG A 897 -43.46 -7.02 -9.29
C ARG A 897 -43.81 -5.98 -8.23
N VAL A 898 -43.92 -4.72 -8.62
CA VAL A 898 -44.38 -3.61 -7.76
C VAL A 898 -45.56 -2.89 -8.41
N VAL A 899 -46.56 -2.53 -7.62
CA VAL A 899 -47.83 -1.96 -8.08
C VAL A 899 -48.36 -0.92 -7.09
N ALA A 900 -48.98 0.15 -7.63
CA ALA A 900 -49.75 1.09 -6.84
C ALA A 900 -51.21 0.62 -6.70
N ILE A 901 -51.84 0.90 -5.57
CA ILE A 901 -53.23 0.56 -5.27
C ILE A 901 -54.05 1.83 -5.03
N ASP A 902 -55.11 1.96 -5.83
CA ASP A 902 -56.16 2.97 -5.76
C ASP A 902 -57.03 2.81 -4.49
N ALA A 903 -57.29 3.91 -3.77
CA ALA A 903 -58.04 3.92 -2.51
C ALA A 903 -59.52 3.55 -2.66
N ASP A 904 -60.18 4.01 -3.73
CA ASP A 904 -61.64 3.93 -3.86
C ASP A 904 -62.10 2.56 -4.36
N ASN A 905 -61.25 1.88 -5.15
CA ASN A 905 -61.62 0.64 -5.86
C ASN A 905 -60.60 -0.51 -5.74
N LEU A 906 -59.48 -0.32 -5.03
CA LEU A 906 -58.41 -1.30 -4.84
C LEU A 906 -57.79 -1.87 -6.12
N THR A 907 -57.98 -1.22 -7.28
CA THR A 907 -57.39 -1.71 -8.53
C THR A 907 -55.88 -1.47 -8.57
N LEU A 908 -55.17 -2.45 -9.13
CA LEU A 908 -53.74 -2.34 -9.39
C LEU A 908 -53.50 -1.38 -10.57
N ARG A 909 -52.59 -0.43 -10.36
CA ARG A 909 -52.19 0.59 -11.35
C ARG A 909 -50.67 0.64 -11.46
N ASN A 910 -50.20 1.05 -12.64
CA ASN A 910 -48.80 1.34 -12.95
C ASN A 910 -47.81 0.24 -12.54
N ILE A 911 -47.95 -0.95 -13.16
CA ILE A 911 -47.14 -2.15 -12.84
C ILE A 911 -45.68 -1.94 -13.29
N GLN A 912 -44.72 -2.18 -12.40
CA GLN A 912 -43.30 -2.32 -12.72
C GLN A 912 -42.80 -3.72 -12.35
N GLU A 913 -41.90 -4.28 -13.17
CA GLU A 913 -41.37 -5.63 -13.02
C GLU A 913 -39.85 -5.65 -13.24
N PHE A 914 -39.14 -6.42 -12.42
CA PHE A 914 -37.67 -6.56 -12.47
C PHE A 914 -37.25 -8.01 -12.25
N ASP A 915 -36.42 -8.55 -13.14
CA ASP A 915 -35.70 -9.80 -12.88
C ASP A 915 -34.62 -9.55 -11.84
N VAL A 916 -34.78 -10.15 -10.66
CA VAL A 916 -33.80 -10.10 -9.56
C VAL A 916 -33.32 -11.50 -9.21
N ARG A 917 -32.18 -11.61 -8.51
CA ARG A 917 -31.63 -12.91 -8.10
C ARG A 917 -31.26 -12.93 -6.63
N VAL A 918 -31.93 -13.76 -5.83
CA VAL A 918 -31.53 -14.06 -4.46
C VAL A 918 -30.30 -14.99 -4.50
N ASN A 919 -29.21 -14.57 -3.86
CA ASN A 919 -27.96 -15.33 -3.78
C ASN A 919 -27.20 -14.95 -2.49
N ARG A 920 -27.51 -15.63 -1.39
CA ARG A 920 -27.00 -15.36 -0.04
C ARG A 920 -25.49 -15.63 0.12
N MET A 921 -24.86 -16.24 -0.89
CA MET A 921 -23.40 -16.44 -0.97
C MET A 921 -22.67 -15.34 -1.75
N ALA A 922 -23.38 -14.36 -2.32
CA ALA A 922 -22.72 -13.20 -2.92
C ALA A 922 -22.17 -12.26 -1.83
N PRO A 923 -21.02 -11.59 -2.05
CA PRO A 923 -20.50 -10.61 -1.11
C PRO A 923 -21.39 -9.36 -1.10
N VAL A 924 -22.05 -9.09 0.02
CA VAL A 924 -22.80 -7.84 0.24
C VAL A 924 -21.80 -6.67 0.19
N PRO A 925 -22.00 -5.66 -0.68
CA PRO A 925 -21.12 -4.50 -0.72
C PRO A 925 -21.42 -3.59 0.49
N VAL A 926 -20.37 -2.97 1.03
CA VAL A 926 -20.43 -2.06 2.18
C VAL A 926 -20.09 -0.63 1.75
N ALA A 927 -20.61 0.35 2.49
CA ALA A 927 -20.32 1.76 2.30
C ALA A 927 -20.07 2.43 3.66
N ASN A 928 -19.10 3.34 3.71
CA ASN A 928 -18.76 4.10 4.91
C ASN A 928 -19.51 5.44 4.92
N ILE A 929 -20.38 5.64 5.91
CA ILE A 929 -21.08 6.91 6.13
C ILE A 929 -20.31 7.74 7.16
N SER A 930 -20.05 9.00 6.81
CA SER A 930 -19.48 10.02 7.69
C SER A 930 -20.37 11.26 7.66
N VAL A 931 -20.33 12.07 8.71
CA VAL A 931 -21.04 13.36 8.74
C VAL A 931 -20.14 14.44 9.36
N SER A 932 -20.15 15.62 8.76
CA SER A 932 -19.55 16.83 9.30
C SER A 932 -20.63 17.89 9.52
N THR A 933 -20.43 18.74 10.51
CA THR A 933 -21.37 19.80 10.88
C THR A 933 -20.61 21.12 10.96
N SER A 934 -21.25 22.20 10.50
CA SER A 934 -20.67 23.55 10.52
C SER A 934 -20.58 24.14 11.94
N SER A 935 -21.41 23.64 12.87
CA SER A 935 -21.39 23.97 14.30
C SER A 935 -21.64 22.72 15.15
N VAL A 936 -21.35 22.79 16.46
CA VAL A 936 -21.80 21.81 17.45
C VAL A 936 -22.24 22.56 18.72
N PRO A 937 -23.47 22.38 19.23
CA PRO A 937 -24.60 21.66 18.62
C PRO A 937 -25.22 22.43 17.44
N VAL A 938 -25.75 21.68 16.47
CA VAL A 938 -26.37 22.20 15.24
C VAL A 938 -27.70 22.89 15.53
N LYS A 939 -27.91 24.08 14.96
CA LYS A 939 -29.11 24.90 15.12
C LYS A 939 -29.69 25.31 13.76
N PRO A 940 -30.94 25.80 13.73
CA PRO A 940 -31.44 26.62 12.63
C PRO A 940 -30.44 27.73 12.25
N GLY A 941 -30.07 27.79 10.96
CA GLY A 941 -29.01 28.64 10.40
C GLY A 941 -27.72 27.89 10.06
N ASP A 942 -27.46 26.76 10.72
CA ASP A 942 -26.28 25.90 10.45
C ASP A 942 -26.57 24.86 9.35
N SER A 943 -25.52 24.19 8.87
CA SER A 943 -25.59 23.06 7.93
C SER A 943 -24.86 21.80 8.41
N ALA A 944 -25.30 20.64 7.92
CA ALA A 944 -24.58 19.36 8.00
C ALA A 944 -24.27 18.82 6.60
N THR A 945 -23.20 18.04 6.50
CA THR A 945 -22.79 17.36 5.26
C THR A 945 -22.53 15.88 5.52
N TRP A 946 -23.31 15.01 4.88
CA TRP A 946 -23.11 13.56 4.90
C TRP A 946 -22.26 13.14 3.71
N SER A 947 -21.15 12.45 3.97
CA SER A 947 -20.28 11.90 2.93
C SER A 947 -20.28 10.37 3.02
N VAL A 948 -20.61 9.70 1.92
CA VAL A 948 -20.72 8.23 1.83
C VAL A 948 -19.78 7.69 0.76
N ASP A 949 -18.79 6.89 1.19
CA ASP A 949 -17.81 6.22 0.34
C ASP A 949 -18.22 4.77 0.06
N PHE A 950 -18.30 4.41 -1.22
CA PHE A 950 -18.69 3.08 -1.70
C PHE A 950 -17.50 2.15 -2.00
N TYR A 951 -16.27 2.61 -1.71
CA TYR A 951 -14.99 1.94 -1.98
C TYR A 951 -14.78 1.58 -3.46
N GLY A 952 -15.37 2.36 -4.37
CA GLY A 952 -15.38 2.13 -5.82
C GLY A 952 -16.75 2.49 -6.42
N PRO A 953 -16.89 2.54 -7.76
CA PRO A 953 -18.13 3.01 -8.41
C PRO A 953 -19.36 2.16 -8.06
N ALA A 954 -20.42 2.83 -7.62
CA ALA A 954 -21.75 2.26 -7.40
C ALA A 954 -22.82 3.15 -8.07
N THR A 955 -24.00 2.60 -8.36
CA THR A 955 -25.20 3.44 -8.48
C THR A 955 -25.90 3.43 -7.13
N TYR A 956 -26.35 4.59 -6.64
CA TYR A 956 -26.98 4.70 -5.33
C TYR A 956 -28.20 5.60 -5.34
N VAL A 957 -29.07 5.39 -4.34
CA VAL A 957 -30.06 6.36 -3.89
C VAL A 957 -29.71 6.71 -2.44
N VAL A 958 -29.40 7.98 -2.20
CA VAL A 958 -29.29 8.56 -0.87
C VAL A 958 -30.68 9.03 -0.45
N LEU A 959 -31.08 8.74 0.78
CA LEU A 959 -32.32 9.18 1.41
C LEU A 959 -31.96 9.96 2.67
N LEU A 960 -32.20 11.27 2.67
CA LEU A 960 -32.14 12.07 3.90
C LEU A 960 -33.47 11.94 4.63
N ARG A 961 -33.38 11.63 5.94
CA ARG A 961 -34.52 11.37 6.78
C ARG A 961 -34.51 12.27 8.00
N LYS A 962 -35.67 12.82 8.35
CA LYS A 962 -35.94 13.57 9.57
C LYS A 962 -36.83 12.75 10.49
N ASP A 963 -36.38 12.51 11.71
CA ASP A 963 -37.08 11.74 12.75
C ASP A 963 -37.57 10.36 12.24
N GLY A 964 -36.82 9.77 11.29
CA GLY A 964 -37.10 8.50 10.63
C GLY A 964 -37.88 8.58 9.30
N GLN A 965 -38.55 9.70 8.99
CA GLN A 965 -39.29 9.89 7.74
C GLN A 965 -38.40 10.48 6.63
N ILE A 966 -38.54 10.01 5.40
CA ILE A 966 -37.81 10.54 4.23
C ILE A 966 -38.30 11.96 3.94
N VAL A 967 -37.35 12.88 3.71
CA VAL A 967 -37.65 14.27 3.29
C VAL A 967 -37.03 14.58 1.93
N GLU A 968 -35.87 14.00 1.62
CA GLU A 968 -35.12 14.26 0.38
C GLU A 968 -34.46 12.99 -0.15
N SER A 969 -34.22 12.94 -1.47
CA SER A 969 -33.37 11.93 -2.07
C SER A 969 -32.39 12.49 -3.10
N TYR A 970 -31.26 11.81 -3.26
CA TYR A 970 -30.22 12.13 -4.24
C TYR A 970 -29.80 10.86 -4.97
N ARG A 971 -29.78 10.90 -6.30
CA ARG A 971 -29.51 9.71 -7.13
C ARG A 971 -28.46 10.03 -8.19
N GLU A 972 -27.29 9.43 -8.04
CA GLU A 972 -26.17 9.54 -8.98
C GLU A 972 -25.45 8.18 -9.11
N GLN A 973 -24.44 8.12 -9.98
CA GLN A 973 -23.55 6.97 -10.14
C GLN A 973 -22.10 7.43 -10.00
N ASN A 974 -21.49 7.14 -8.85
CA ASN A 974 -20.16 7.61 -8.48
C ASN A 974 -19.51 6.67 -7.44
N SER A 975 -18.26 6.89 -7.07
CA SER A 975 -17.60 6.15 -5.98
C SER A 975 -17.74 6.81 -4.60
N LEU A 976 -18.06 8.10 -4.57
CA LEU A 976 -18.27 8.92 -3.38
C LEU A 976 -19.48 9.83 -3.62
N VAL A 977 -20.26 10.08 -2.58
CA VAL A 977 -21.29 11.13 -2.57
C VAL A 977 -21.09 12.03 -1.34
N SER A 978 -21.36 13.33 -1.48
CA SER A 978 -21.41 14.30 -0.39
C SER A 978 -22.68 15.13 -0.52
N VAL A 979 -23.61 14.97 0.42
CA VAL A 979 -24.88 15.71 0.47
C VAL A 979 -24.79 16.73 1.60
N SER A 980 -24.92 18.02 1.28
CA SER A 980 -24.91 19.11 2.26
C SER A 980 -26.29 19.77 2.35
N ARG A 981 -26.82 19.91 3.57
CA ARG A 981 -28.14 20.50 3.87
C ARG A 981 -28.00 21.62 4.91
N PRO A 982 -28.42 22.87 4.60
CA PRO A 982 -28.66 23.88 5.62
C PRO A 982 -30.00 23.65 6.32
N PHE A 983 -30.11 24.00 7.59
CA PHE A 983 -31.29 23.80 8.41
C PHE A 983 -32.00 25.11 8.75
N SER A 984 -33.33 25.12 8.67
CA SER A 984 -34.23 26.19 9.10
C SER A 984 -34.86 25.89 10.46
N GLU A 985 -35.70 26.79 10.98
CA GLU A 985 -36.47 26.54 12.22
C GLU A 985 -37.44 25.34 12.09
N GLY A 986 -37.89 25.01 10.87
CA GLY A 986 -38.72 23.83 10.60
C GLY A 986 -37.94 22.51 10.64
N ASP A 987 -36.61 22.54 10.59
CA ASP A 987 -35.76 21.35 10.50
C ASP A 987 -35.33 20.79 11.86
N VAL A 988 -35.74 21.40 12.98
CA VAL A 988 -35.48 20.90 14.34
C VAL A 988 -35.99 19.45 14.50
N GLY A 989 -35.10 18.53 14.85
CA GLY A 989 -35.32 17.08 14.84
C GLY A 989 -33.99 16.31 14.70
N VAL A 990 -34.05 14.98 14.65
CA VAL A 990 -32.89 14.12 14.36
C VAL A 990 -32.85 13.79 12.87
N TRP A 991 -31.78 14.20 12.20
CA TRP A 991 -31.51 13.87 10.82
C TRP A 991 -30.56 12.69 10.71
N ASP A 992 -30.83 11.73 9.84
CA ASP A 992 -29.84 10.73 9.43
C ASP A 992 -29.91 10.44 7.92
N VAL A 993 -28.95 9.68 7.43
CA VAL A 993 -28.94 9.24 6.04
C VAL A 993 -29.06 7.72 5.94
N LEU A 994 -29.93 7.28 5.04
CA LEU A 994 -30.01 5.91 4.55
C LEU A 994 -29.53 5.90 3.10
N VAL A 995 -28.75 4.89 2.72
CA VAL A 995 -28.24 4.69 1.37
C VAL A 995 -28.60 3.28 0.93
N VAL A 996 -29.19 3.14 -0.27
CA VAL A 996 -29.43 1.87 -0.94
C VAL A 996 -28.67 1.92 -2.27
N PHE A 997 -27.82 0.93 -2.53
CA PHE A 997 -26.82 1.03 -3.59
C PHE A 997 -26.51 -0.32 -4.23
N GLU A 998 -26.01 -0.27 -5.45
CA GLU A 998 -25.68 -1.43 -6.26
C GLU A 998 -24.23 -1.33 -6.77
N ARG A 999 -23.41 -2.32 -6.39
CA ARG A 999 -22.00 -2.42 -6.80
C ARG A 999 -21.76 -3.76 -7.47
N GLY A 1000 -21.28 -3.75 -8.71
CA GLY A 1000 -21.12 -4.97 -9.52
C GLY A 1000 -22.43 -5.74 -9.76
N GLY A 1001 -23.58 -5.07 -9.68
CA GLY A 1001 -24.92 -5.67 -9.75
C GLY A 1001 -25.45 -6.25 -8.44
N VAL A 1002 -24.68 -6.22 -7.35
CA VAL A 1002 -25.14 -6.68 -6.02
C VAL A 1002 -25.70 -5.50 -5.22
N GLN A 1003 -26.89 -5.65 -4.64
CA GLN A 1003 -27.48 -4.65 -3.75
C GLN A 1003 -26.85 -4.70 -2.35
N GLY A 1004 -26.58 -3.53 -1.78
CA GLY A 1004 -26.28 -3.30 -0.38
C GLY A 1004 -27.06 -2.09 0.15
N ALA A 1005 -27.07 -1.92 1.47
CA ALA A 1005 -27.63 -0.77 2.15
C ALA A 1005 -26.75 -0.35 3.34
N ALA A 1006 -26.77 0.93 3.69
CA ALA A 1006 -26.05 1.48 4.83
C ALA A 1006 -26.84 2.66 5.44
N GLN A 1007 -26.83 2.80 6.76
CA GLN A 1007 -27.50 3.89 7.48
C GLN A 1007 -26.55 4.48 8.53
N GLY A 1008 -26.57 5.80 8.73
CA GLY A 1008 -25.81 6.44 9.80
C GLY A 1008 -25.69 7.95 9.68
N GLY A 1009 -24.65 8.49 10.32
CA GLY A 1009 -24.33 9.93 10.30
C GLY A 1009 -25.36 10.81 11.03
N SER A 1010 -25.99 10.32 12.09
CA SER A 1010 -27.09 11.05 12.75
C SER A 1010 -26.66 12.40 13.32
N VAL A 1011 -27.42 13.46 13.03
CA VAL A 1011 -27.24 14.84 13.48
C VAL A 1011 -28.52 15.32 14.18
N ALA A 1012 -28.40 15.77 15.43
CA ALA A 1012 -29.51 16.42 16.12
C ALA A 1012 -29.49 17.92 15.84
N VAL A 1013 -30.51 18.43 15.15
CA VAL A 1013 -30.76 19.86 14.98
C VAL A 1013 -31.65 20.32 16.13
N ILE A 1014 -31.13 21.17 17.01
CA ILE A 1014 -31.85 21.65 18.18
C ILE A 1014 -32.24 23.12 18.04
N ALA A 1015 -33.46 23.46 18.48
CA ALA A 1015 -33.87 24.85 18.60
C ALA A 1015 -32.92 25.58 19.58
N PRO A 1016 -32.55 26.85 19.34
CA PRO A 1016 -31.81 27.63 20.31
C PRO A 1016 -32.69 27.86 21.55
N THR A 1017 -32.37 27.18 22.64
CA THR A 1017 -32.89 27.56 23.96
C THR A 1017 -32.44 28.98 24.29
N GLY A 1018 -33.25 29.69 25.09
CA GLY A 1018 -32.90 31.02 25.59
C GLY A 1018 -31.61 31.03 26.44
N PRO A 1019 -31.14 32.24 26.82
CA PRO A 1019 -29.86 32.46 27.50
C PRO A 1019 -29.76 31.78 28.87
#